data_AF-A0A7S3VPG9-F1
#
_entry.id   AF-A0A7S3VPG9-F1
#
_cell.length_a   1.000
_cell.length_b   1.000
_cell.length_c   1.000
_cell.angle_alpha   90.00
_cell.angle_beta   90.00
_cell.angle_gamma   90.00
#
_symmetry.space_group_name_H-M   'P 1'
#
loop_
_entity.id
_entity.type
_entity.pdbx_description
1 polymer ?
#
loop_
_entity_poly.entity_id
_entity_poly.type
_entity_poly.pdbx_seq_one_letter_code
_entity_poly.pdbx_strand_id
1 'polypeptide(L)'
;MAAPCFVIGVDGGTEGLRAGVFNAYDGTLLGTCSATYPTYFPAPSWAEQDPESWWTALGTAVRGALAAAKVPGESIAGFAADTTCCSVCCLDADGRPLRNALIWMDQRSSKEAAEVAATKDPAIKVNSGGRGPVSAEWMVCKSRWLKSNDPQSYHAARYICEYQDFFSMRLTGKMVASINCASVRWHYDCSTPDGYALSLLDKMDLQDLAGKWPKKVLALGEIVGGLTAEAAAHLGLVPGTPVAQGGADSFIGMIGLGVVEPGQMALLTGSSHLQLGMVSQALRGQGIFGTYDSAVIPGLHVVEGGQTSTGSIVHWLKRTLCGPDVTYDTLNAEAEEVPPGCDGLLALDHFQGNRTPHTDPLSRGCLVGLTLAHTRGHVYRALMESVVFGTRRILDNMAAAGARPTSINIAGGSTKSELWLQMHADVCNIPFVQTAENEAPMLGAAVLAAVAVGCHPDGIAAGAQRMVRTARVIYPRPEMHAAYEPHFQRYCQLYPALAPVFHAAHTSTQTSTSAPEQQQQQQQQPQERQCTDEKSKEASRGQSVLQGIVAPSILAADFSRLGEEVESVLCNNLRGWVHVDVFDGSAMCNGNLTIGPPVISSLRAAHPAAFLDVHLAVDEPCKYVDAVVQAGASSVTFHLESPSLRGLTLERLKAGRHGLPAGSNGQQGAGDPATGFVDNVEGARVLASYLKSLGVRVGVALNPDTPETWVLPLIQEASIDLVLAMTVNPGWGGQSLIESVLTKVSRLREASDQFQRSIDIQVDGGISSTTASRAVASGANILVAGSAIFSRGRAAPSKDARAVSYANAISAIAEPLSKKGYAVQ
;
A
#
# COMPACT_ATOMS: atom_id res chain seq x y z
N MET A 1 12.49 20.66 -41.28
CA MET A 1 12.02 20.08 -40.01
C MET A 1 11.08 21.09 -39.38
N ALA A 2 9.89 20.66 -38.95
CA ALA A 2 9.04 21.53 -38.12
C ALA A 2 9.82 21.93 -36.86
N ALA A 3 9.53 23.12 -36.30
CA ALA A 3 10.09 23.49 -35.02
C ALA A 3 9.72 22.42 -33.97
N PRO A 4 10.62 22.08 -33.03
CA PRO A 4 10.32 21.09 -32.01
C PRO A 4 9.10 21.56 -31.19
N CYS A 5 8.11 20.68 -31.07
CA CYS A 5 6.90 20.90 -30.28
C CYS A 5 6.92 19.92 -29.11
N PHE A 6 6.75 20.43 -27.89
CA PHE A 6 6.80 19.62 -26.68
C PHE A 6 5.45 19.61 -25.97
N VAL A 7 5.12 18.46 -25.37
CA VAL A 7 3.91 18.28 -24.56
C VAL A 7 4.24 17.60 -23.25
N ILE A 8 3.38 17.77 -22.26
CA ILE A 8 3.47 17.09 -20.97
C ILE A 8 2.39 16.02 -20.88
N GLY A 9 2.80 14.81 -20.54
CA GLY A 9 1.93 13.74 -20.06
C GLY A 9 2.15 13.51 -18.56
N VAL A 10 1.06 13.33 -17.82
CA VAL A 10 1.08 13.06 -16.37
C VAL A 10 0.29 11.80 -16.07
N ASP A 11 0.86 10.94 -15.23
CA ASP A 11 0.22 9.75 -14.67
C ASP A 11 0.03 9.94 -13.15
N GLY A 12 -1.21 10.17 -12.73
CA GLY A 12 -1.65 10.32 -11.34
C GLY A 12 -1.99 8.98 -10.69
N GLY A 13 -0.97 8.18 -10.40
CA GLY A 13 -1.10 6.85 -9.81
C GLY A 13 -1.54 6.82 -8.33
N THR A 14 -1.55 5.63 -7.73
CA THR A 14 -1.98 5.49 -6.32
C THR A 14 -0.91 5.97 -5.33
N GLU A 15 0.35 5.55 -5.50
CA GLU A 15 1.42 5.84 -4.52
C GLU A 15 2.18 7.14 -4.83
N GLY A 16 1.89 7.74 -5.98
CA GLY A 16 2.51 8.97 -6.42
C GLY A 16 2.10 9.33 -7.84
N LEU A 17 2.58 10.49 -8.27
CA LEU A 17 2.33 11.07 -9.57
C LEU A 17 3.63 11.24 -10.33
N ARG A 18 3.59 10.94 -11.62
CA ARG A 18 4.73 11.02 -12.54
C ARG A 18 4.39 11.96 -13.68
N ALA A 19 5.36 12.78 -14.08
CA ALA A 19 5.23 13.67 -15.22
C ALA A 19 6.39 13.47 -16.19
N GLY A 20 6.11 13.55 -17.48
CA GLY A 20 7.09 13.43 -18.55
C GLY A 20 6.93 14.52 -19.60
N VAL A 21 8.06 15.04 -20.09
CA VAL A 21 8.10 15.96 -21.24
C VAL A 21 8.43 15.14 -22.48
N PHE A 22 7.56 15.22 -23.48
CA PHE A 22 7.67 14.44 -24.71
C PHE A 22 7.76 15.33 -25.94
N ASN A 23 8.43 14.84 -26.97
CA ASN A 23 8.28 15.37 -28.33
C ASN A 23 6.88 15.00 -28.85
N ALA A 24 6.11 16.02 -29.24
CA ALA A 24 4.71 15.90 -29.62
C ALA A 24 4.47 15.21 -30.97
N TYR A 25 5.50 14.94 -31.76
CA TYR A 25 5.37 14.27 -33.06
C TYR A 25 5.76 12.80 -33.05
N ASP A 26 6.78 12.44 -32.26
CA ASP A 26 7.41 11.11 -32.32
C ASP A 26 7.45 10.36 -30.99
N GLY A 27 6.87 10.96 -29.93
CA GLY A 27 6.73 10.36 -28.60
C GLY A 27 8.03 10.21 -27.83
N THR A 28 9.13 10.82 -28.25
CA THR A 28 10.41 10.71 -27.53
C THR A 28 10.31 11.38 -26.16
N LEU A 29 10.56 10.62 -25.08
CA LEU A 29 10.67 11.14 -23.71
C LEU A 29 11.98 11.90 -23.53
N LEU A 30 11.90 13.15 -23.08
CA LEU A 30 13.04 14.05 -22.90
C LEU A 30 13.46 14.19 -21.43
N GLY A 31 12.52 14.08 -20.51
CA GLY A 31 12.76 14.14 -19.07
C GLY A 31 11.51 13.75 -18.30
N THR A 32 11.72 13.17 -17.12
CA THR A 32 10.66 12.69 -16.24
C THR A 32 10.99 13.01 -14.79
N CYS A 33 9.96 13.15 -13.97
CA CYS A 33 10.09 13.26 -12.53
C CYS A 33 8.84 12.68 -11.85
N SER A 34 9.02 12.13 -10.66
CA SER A 34 7.96 11.59 -9.82
C SER A 34 7.87 12.37 -8.51
N ALA A 35 6.67 12.44 -7.94
CA ALA A 35 6.41 12.95 -6.59
C ALA A 35 5.40 12.04 -5.89
N THR A 36 5.62 11.72 -4.62
CA THR A 36 4.76 10.82 -3.84
C THR A 36 3.74 11.61 -3.02
N TYR A 37 2.64 10.94 -2.65
CA TYR A 37 1.67 11.44 -1.67
C TYR A 37 1.17 10.31 -0.77
N PRO A 38 0.75 10.62 0.46
CA PRO A 38 0.28 9.61 1.39
C PRO A 38 -1.07 9.03 0.98
N THR A 39 -1.28 7.76 1.30
CA THR A 39 -2.60 7.12 1.36
C THR A 39 -2.94 6.85 2.82
N TYR A 40 -4.14 7.25 3.22
CA TYR A 40 -4.65 7.06 4.56
C TYR A 40 -5.55 5.82 4.61
N PHE A 41 -5.42 5.03 5.67
CA PHE A 41 -6.26 3.84 5.90
C PHE A 41 -6.99 3.96 7.26
N PRO A 42 -8.05 4.78 7.37
CA PRO A 42 -8.68 5.09 8.66
C PRO A 42 -9.32 3.90 9.37
N ALA A 43 -9.71 2.87 8.61
CA ALA A 43 -10.32 1.64 9.10
C ALA A 43 -10.04 0.48 8.12
N PRO A 44 -10.29 -0.78 8.52
CA PRO A 44 -10.14 -1.93 7.61
C PRO A 44 -10.98 -1.74 6.34
N SER A 45 -10.38 -1.99 5.18
CA SER A 45 -10.99 -1.81 3.85
C SER A 45 -11.30 -0.36 3.46
N TRP A 46 -10.88 0.63 4.27
CA TRP A 46 -11.01 2.04 3.98
C TRP A 46 -9.68 2.56 3.45
N ALA A 47 -9.72 3.34 2.36
CA ALA A 47 -8.56 3.96 1.78
C ALA A 47 -8.93 5.35 1.25
N GLU A 48 -8.20 6.36 1.70
CA GLU A 48 -8.48 7.76 1.38
C GLU A 48 -7.20 8.50 0.99
N GLN A 49 -7.33 9.50 0.12
CA GLN A 49 -6.23 10.39 -0.25
C GLN A 49 -6.71 11.84 -0.22
N ASP A 50 -5.82 12.75 0.16
CA ASP A 50 -6.09 14.18 0.14
C ASP A 50 -5.89 14.75 -1.28
N PRO A 51 -6.93 15.32 -1.93
CA PRO A 51 -6.78 15.91 -3.25
C PRO A 51 -5.77 17.07 -3.34
N GLU A 52 -5.51 17.81 -2.26
CA GLU A 52 -4.46 18.85 -2.26
C GLU A 52 -3.05 18.26 -2.34
N SER A 53 -2.86 17.05 -1.81
CA SER A 53 -1.60 16.32 -1.94
C SER A 53 -1.33 15.92 -3.40
N TRP A 54 -2.38 15.56 -4.16
CA TRP A 54 -2.27 15.34 -5.61
C TRP A 54 -1.85 16.61 -6.35
N TRP A 55 -2.46 17.75 -6.03
CA TRP A 55 -2.12 19.03 -6.63
C TRP A 55 -0.67 19.42 -6.34
N THR A 56 -0.20 19.23 -5.11
CA THR A 56 1.18 19.51 -4.70
C THR A 56 2.17 18.62 -5.46
N ALA A 57 1.89 17.32 -5.56
CA ALA A 57 2.72 16.38 -6.30
C ALA A 57 2.76 16.69 -7.80
N LEU A 58 1.63 17.10 -8.40
CA LEU A 58 1.56 17.52 -9.79
C LEU A 58 2.57 18.64 -10.10
N GLY A 59 2.58 19.70 -9.29
CA GLY A 59 3.52 20.81 -9.50
C GLY A 59 4.97 20.42 -9.28
N THR A 60 5.24 19.48 -8.37
CA THR A 60 6.60 18.97 -8.11
C THR A 60 7.10 18.14 -9.30
N ALA A 61 6.30 17.17 -9.74
CA ALA A 61 6.64 16.29 -10.85
C ALA A 61 6.79 17.06 -12.16
N VAL A 62 5.88 17.97 -12.49
CA VAL A 62 5.95 18.74 -13.74
C VAL A 62 7.20 19.62 -13.80
N ARG A 63 7.49 20.38 -12.74
CA ARG A 63 8.70 21.22 -12.68
C ARG A 63 9.98 20.40 -12.72
N GLY A 64 10.00 19.26 -12.02
CA GLY A 64 11.12 18.32 -12.08
C GLY A 64 11.34 17.75 -13.48
N ALA A 65 10.26 17.39 -14.20
CA ALA A 65 10.33 16.87 -15.56
C ALA A 65 10.85 17.91 -16.55
N LEU A 66 10.40 19.17 -16.45
CA LEU A 66 10.93 20.30 -17.23
C LEU A 66 12.44 20.49 -17.00
N ALA A 67 12.87 20.48 -15.74
CA ALA A 67 14.27 20.62 -15.38
C ALA A 67 15.13 19.47 -15.92
N ALA A 68 14.65 18.22 -15.79
CA ALA A 68 15.32 17.04 -16.33
C ALA A 68 15.43 17.07 -17.86
N ALA A 69 14.36 17.51 -18.55
CA ALA A 69 14.32 17.65 -19.99
C ALA A 69 15.14 18.85 -20.52
N LYS A 70 15.48 19.80 -19.65
CA LYS A 70 16.07 21.10 -20.01
C LYS A 70 15.22 21.86 -21.04
N VAL A 71 13.90 21.76 -20.90
CA VAL A 71 12.92 22.43 -21.75
C VAL A 71 12.26 23.54 -20.93
N PRO A 72 12.29 24.80 -21.39
CA PRO A 72 11.61 25.88 -20.70
C PRO A 72 10.09 25.75 -20.84
N GLY A 73 9.33 26.13 -19.82
CA GLY A 73 7.88 25.95 -19.76
C GLY A 73 7.12 26.63 -20.90
N GLU A 74 7.67 27.71 -21.47
CA GLU A 74 7.15 28.44 -22.62
C GLU A 74 7.17 27.63 -23.93
N SER A 75 7.96 26.54 -23.98
CA SER A 75 8.02 25.64 -25.13
C SER A 75 7.02 24.48 -25.05
N ILE A 76 6.25 24.38 -23.96
CA ILE A 76 5.19 23.37 -23.82
C ILE A 76 3.94 23.85 -24.55
N ALA A 77 3.56 23.12 -25.60
CA ALA A 77 2.39 23.42 -26.40
C ALA A 77 1.09 22.90 -25.77
N GLY A 78 1.15 21.82 -24.99
CA GLY A 78 -0.04 21.18 -24.43
C GLY A 78 0.26 20.27 -23.24
N PHE A 79 -0.80 20.01 -22.48
CA PHE A 79 -0.76 19.23 -21.25
C PHE A 79 -1.93 18.25 -21.20
N ALA A 80 -1.70 17.03 -20.73
CA ALA A 80 -2.77 16.14 -20.29
C ALA A 80 -2.32 15.35 -19.05
N ALA A 81 -3.29 14.97 -18.24
CA ALA A 81 -3.09 14.07 -17.12
C ALA A 81 -4.07 12.91 -17.23
N ASP A 82 -3.60 11.71 -16.97
CA ASP A 82 -4.41 10.59 -16.52
C ASP A 82 -4.31 10.45 -15.00
N THR A 83 -5.30 9.79 -14.41
CA THR A 83 -5.38 9.56 -12.97
C THR A 83 -5.92 8.19 -12.66
N THR A 84 -5.70 7.68 -11.45
CA THR A 84 -6.56 6.60 -10.93
C THR A 84 -8.04 7.01 -11.05
N CYS A 85 -8.91 6.05 -11.37
CA CYS A 85 -10.36 6.25 -11.34
C CYS A 85 -10.97 5.69 -10.05
N CYS A 86 -12.30 5.75 -9.92
CA CYS A 86 -13.00 5.31 -8.71
C CYS A 86 -12.56 6.09 -7.47
N SER A 87 -12.09 7.33 -7.65
CA SER A 87 -11.59 8.24 -6.63
C SER A 87 -12.62 9.36 -6.43
N VAL A 88 -13.56 9.12 -5.53
CA VAL A 88 -14.73 9.99 -5.35
C VAL A 88 -14.37 11.17 -4.45
N CYS A 89 -14.39 12.37 -5.03
CA CYS A 89 -14.10 13.65 -4.39
C CYS A 89 -15.39 14.39 -4.06
N CYS A 90 -15.45 15.02 -2.88
CA CYS A 90 -16.50 15.98 -2.51
C CYS A 90 -15.90 17.38 -2.47
N LEU A 91 -16.34 18.27 -3.36
CA LEU A 91 -15.79 19.61 -3.51
C LEU A 91 -16.84 20.70 -3.23
N ASP A 92 -16.40 21.82 -2.68
CA ASP A 92 -17.21 23.03 -2.57
C ASP A 92 -17.39 23.75 -3.93
N ALA A 93 -18.05 24.91 -3.93
CA ALA A 93 -18.30 25.67 -5.15
C ALA A 93 -17.04 26.24 -5.81
N ASP A 94 -15.96 26.43 -5.04
CA ASP A 94 -14.67 26.91 -5.50
C ASP A 94 -13.74 25.76 -5.92
N GLY A 95 -14.20 24.50 -5.81
CA GLY A 95 -13.41 23.32 -6.15
C GLY A 95 -12.46 22.87 -5.04
N ARG A 96 -12.61 23.36 -3.80
CA ARG A 96 -11.80 22.92 -2.65
C ARG A 96 -12.36 21.60 -2.08
N PRO A 97 -11.51 20.64 -1.73
CA PRO A 97 -11.96 19.39 -1.13
C PRO A 97 -12.55 19.61 0.26
N LEU A 98 -13.73 19.04 0.50
CA LEU A 98 -14.43 19.07 1.78
C LEU A 98 -13.99 17.92 2.71
N ARG A 99 -13.36 16.89 2.14
CA ARG A 99 -12.82 15.71 2.81
C ARG A 99 -11.79 15.04 1.90
N ASN A 100 -11.05 14.09 2.46
CA ASN A 100 -10.24 13.17 1.65
C ASN A 100 -11.15 12.38 0.69
N ALA A 101 -10.64 12.16 -0.52
CA ALA A 101 -11.29 11.37 -1.56
C ALA A 101 -11.29 9.89 -1.20
N LEU A 102 -12.39 9.21 -1.53
CA LEU A 102 -12.53 7.75 -1.37
C LEU A 102 -11.95 7.05 -2.60
N ILE A 103 -10.71 6.53 -2.51
CA ILE A 103 -9.97 6.00 -3.67
C ILE A 103 -10.36 4.57 -4.07
N TRP A 104 -9.95 4.08 -5.23
CA TRP A 104 -10.40 2.82 -5.82
C TRP A 104 -10.31 1.59 -4.90
N MET A 105 -9.25 1.47 -4.09
CA MET A 105 -9.09 0.32 -3.19
C MET A 105 -9.99 0.38 -1.95
N ASP A 106 -10.73 1.48 -1.76
CA ASP A 106 -11.73 1.61 -0.72
C ASP A 106 -12.96 0.74 -1.02
N GLN A 107 -13.26 -0.20 -0.12
CA GLN A 107 -14.36 -1.15 -0.26
C GLN A 107 -15.48 -0.89 0.75
N ARG A 108 -15.50 0.27 1.42
CA ARG A 108 -16.47 0.54 2.49
C ARG A 108 -17.92 0.54 2.03
N SER A 109 -18.15 0.76 0.72
CA SER A 109 -19.49 0.77 0.12
C SER A 109 -19.96 -0.59 -0.43
N SER A 110 -19.41 -1.69 0.11
CA SER A 110 -19.76 -3.07 -0.31
C SER A 110 -21.25 -3.39 -0.13
N LYS A 111 -21.89 -2.82 0.90
CA LYS A 111 -23.33 -2.95 1.11
C LYS A 111 -24.10 -2.25 -0.01
N GLU A 112 -23.75 -1.02 -0.31
CA GLU A 112 -24.37 -0.21 -1.37
C GLU A 112 -24.15 -0.83 -2.74
N ALA A 113 -23.02 -1.50 -2.99
CA ALA A 113 -22.78 -2.25 -4.22
C ALA A 113 -23.77 -3.42 -4.40
N ALA A 114 -24.08 -4.16 -3.33
CA ALA A 114 -25.09 -5.20 -3.35
C ALA A 114 -26.50 -4.62 -3.60
N GLU A 115 -26.80 -3.47 -3.02
CA GLU A 115 -28.06 -2.73 -3.26
C GLU A 115 -28.19 -2.29 -4.72
N VAL A 116 -27.14 -1.70 -5.31
CA VAL A 116 -27.09 -1.32 -6.74
C VAL A 116 -27.32 -2.55 -7.63
N ALA A 117 -26.65 -3.67 -7.36
CA ALA A 117 -26.85 -4.90 -8.12
C ALA A 117 -28.30 -5.41 -8.01
N ALA A 118 -28.94 -5.28 -6.85
CA ALA A 118 -30.32 -5.72 -6.61
C ALA A 118 -31.37 -4.88 -7.38
N THR A 119 -31.05 -3.65 -7.79
CA THR A 119 -31.96 -2.79 -8.55
C THR A 119 -32.37 -3.36 -9.92
N LYS A 120 -31.54 -4.25 -10.48
CA LYS A 120 -31.66 -4.79 -11.85
C LYS A 120 -31.90 -3.70 -12.90
N ASP A 121 -31.37 -2.50 -12.66
CA ASP A 121 -31.58 -1.38 -13.55
C ASP A 121 -30.92 -1.62 -14.92
N PRO A 122 -31.53 -1.18 -16.05
CA PRO A 122 -30.89 -1.32 -17.36
C PRO A 122 -29.47 -0.72 -17.42
N ALA A 123 -29.15 0.27 -16.58
CA ALA A 123 -27.82 0.87 -16.51
C ALA A 123 -26.72 -0.12 -16.06
N ILE A 124 -27.04 -1.13 -15.24
CA ILE A 124 -26.07 -2.15 -14.81
C ILE A 124 -25.75 -3.18 -15.92
N LYS A 125 -26.19 -2.96 -17.17
CA LYS A 125 -25.86 -3.80 -18.33
C LYS A 125 -24.35 -3.99 -18.54
N VAL A 126 -23.53 -3.01 -18.15
CA VAL A 126 -22.05 -3.07 -18.22
C VAL A 126 -21.45 -4.11 -17.25
N ASN A 127 -22.22 -4.56 -16.25
CA ASN A 127 -21.87 -5.63 -15.33
C ASN A 127 -22.35 -6.98 -15.90
N SER A 128 -21.66 -7.49 -16.93
CA SER A 128 -21.96 -8.79 -17.56
C SER A 128 -23.43 -8.94 -18.03
N GLY A 129 -23.99 -7.88 -18.64
CA GLY A 129 -25.38 -7.86 -19.07
C GLY A 129 -26.39 -7.78 -17.92
N GLY A 130 -26.02 -7.16 -16.80
CA GLY A 130 -26.85 -7.01 -15.60
C GLY A 130 -26.86 -8.24 -14.68
N ARG A 131 -25.95 -9.20 -14.90
CA ARG A 131 -25.84 -10.44 -14.12
C ARG A 131 -24.59 -10.51 -13.25
N GLY A 132 -23.59 -9.68 -13.53
CA GLY A 132 -22.34 -9.61 -12.79
C GLY A 132 -22.49 -8.74 -11.53
N PRO A 133 -21.56 -8.85 -10.58
CA PRO A 133 -21.55 -7.98 -9.42
C PRO A 133 -21.24 -6.54 -9.82
N VAL A 134 -21.64 -5.62 -8.94
CA VAL A 134 -21.23 -4.22 -8.97
C VAL A 134 -20.08 -4.06 -7.98
N SER A 135 -19.07 -3.27 -8.36
CA SER A 135 -17.91 -3.04 -7.49
C SER A 135 -18.20 -1.93 -6.48
N ALA A 136 -17.78 -2.13 -5.23
CA ALA A 136 -17.90 -1.13 -4.15
C ALA A 136 -17.04 0.11 -4.38
N GLU A 137 -16.13 0.07 -5.33
CA GLU A 137 -15.29 1.22 -5.64
C GLU A 137 -16.01 2.27 -6.51
N TRP A 138 -17.14 1.92 -7.15
CA TRP A 138 -17.79 2.73 -8.18
C TRP A 138 -18.53 3.95 -7.63
N MET A 139 -18.68 4.98 -8.48
CA MET A 139 -19.15 6.32 -8.10
C MET A 139 -20.51 6.30 -7.41
N VAL A 140 -21.48 5.56 -7.95
CA VAL A 140 -22.85 5.48 -7.38
C VAL A 140 -22.82 4.85 -5.98
N CYS A 141 -22.05 3.78 -5.79
CA CYS A 141 -21.95 3.07 -4.50
C CYS A 141 -21.34 3.96 -3.42
N LYS A 142 -20.20 4.60 -3.72
CA LYS A 142 -19.53 5.53 -2.80
C LYS A 142 -20.35 6.78 -2.50
N SER A 143 -21.04 7.32 -3.51
CA SER A 143 -21.96 8.46 -3.32
C SER A 143 -23.13 8.09 -2.41
N ARG A 144 -23.68 6.88 -2.57
CA ARG A 144 -24.74 6.37 -1.69
C ARG A 144 -24.25 6.22 -0.26
N TRP A 145 -23.06 5.68 -0.08
CA TRP A 145 -22.43 5.53 1.23
C TRP A 145 -22.20 6.89 1.88
N LEU A 146 -21.68 7.87 1.14
CA LEU A 146 -21.49 9.24 1.61
C LEU A 146 -22.81 9.87 2.06
N LYS A 147 -23.88 9.76 1.27
CA LYS A 147 -25.21 10.28 1.66
C LYS A 147 -25.72 9.69 2.98
N SER A 148 -25.48 8.40 3.24
CA SER A 148 -25.91 7.73 4.47
C SER A 148 -25.01 7.99 5.68
N ASN A 149 -23.68 7.96 5.49
CA ASN A 149 -22.71 7.85 6.58
C ASN A 149 -21.91 9.13 6.80
N ASP A 150 -21.82 10.00 5.79
CA ASP A 150 -21.23 11.34 5.88
C ASP A 150 -22.13 12.38 5.18
N PRO A 151 -23.37 12.56 5.67
CA PRO A 151 -24.34 13.45 5.05
C PRO A 151 -23.87 14.91 5.05
N GLN A 152 -23.02 15.29 6.01
CA GLN A 152 -22.48 16.64 6.09
C GLN A 152 -21.65 16.96 4.84
N SER A 153 -20.64 16.15 4.52
CA SER A 153 -19.83 16.36 3.32
C SER A 153 -20.65 16.22 2.04
N TYR A 154 -21.53 15.22 1.98
CA TYR A 154 -22.38 14.98 0.81
C TYR A 154 -23.29 16.18 0.49
N HIS A 155 -23.99 16.73 1.49
CA HIS A 155 -24.89 17.86 1.28
C HIS A 155 -24.14 19.18 1.06
N ALA A 156 -23.02 19.40 1.75
CA ALA A 156 -22.18 20.58 1.55
C ALA A 156 -21.48 20.60 0.17
N ALA A 157 -21.22 19.43 -0.42
CA ALA A 157 -20.59 19.33 -1.73
C ALA A 157 -21.43 20.02 -2.81
N ARG A 158 -20.82 20.98 -3.50
CA ARG A 158 -21.34 21.48 -4.77
C ARG A 158 -21.08 20.47 -5.88
N TYR A 159 -19.90 19.85 -5.87
CA TYR A 159 -19.51 18.84 -6.84
C TYR A 159 -19.14 17.53 -6.17
N ILE A 160 -19.64 16.43 -6.72
CA ILE A 160 -19.13 15.07 -6.44
C ILE A 160 -18.54 14.59 -7.76
N CYS A 161 -17.25 14.26 -7.79
CA CYS A 161 -16.54 14.05 -9.05
C CYS A 161 -15.36 13.09 -8.89
N GLU A 162 -14.69 12.77 -10.00
CA GLU A 162 -13.46 11.96 -10.00
C GLU A 162 -12.20 12.81 -9.77
N TYR A 163 -11.09 12.11 -9.51
CA TYR A 163 -9.76 12.70 -9.47
C TYR A 163 -9.44 13.49 -10.76
N GLN A 164 -9.71 12.92 -11.93
CA GLN A 164 -9.54 13.60 -13.22
C GLN A 164 -10.33 14.92 -13.33
N ASP A 165 -11.52 14.97 -12.75
CA ASP A 165 -12.41 16.14 -12.82
C ASP A 165 -11.93 17.24 -11.85
N PHE A 166 -11.40 16.84 -10.69
CA PHE A 166 -10.70 17.74 -9.78
C PHE A 166 -9.49 18.41 -10.46
N PHE A 167 -8.67 17.64 -11.18
CA PHE A 167 -7.58 18.22 -11.98
C PHE A 167 -8.10 19.16 -13.07
N SER A 168 -9.16 18.80 -13.78
CA SER A 168 -9.78 19.66 -14.79
C SER A 168 -10.20 21.01 -14.20
N MET A 169 -10.83 20.99 -13.01
CA MET A 169 -11.24 22.18 -12.27
C MET A 169 -10.04 23.01 -11.80
N ARG A 170 -9.02 22.40 -11.19
CA ARG A 170 -7.84 23.12 -10.66
C ARG A 170 -6.96 23.71 -11.76
N LEU A 171 -6.82 23.00 -12.87
CA LEU A 171 -5.99 23.43 -13.99
C LEU A 171 -6.66 24.53 -14.81
N THR A 172 -7.98 24.44 -15.04
CA THR A 172 -8.67 25.27 -16.05
C THR A 172 -9.83 26.11 -15.50
N GLY A 173 -10.21 25.91 -14.24
CA GLY A 173 -11.41 26.52 -13.64
C GLY A 173 -12.73 25.92 -14.14
N LYS A 174 -12.70 24.79 -14.85
CA LYS A 174 -13.89 24.16 -15.44
C LYS A 174 -14.17 22.79 -14.83
N MET A 175 -15.38 22.62 -14.30
CA MET A 175 -15.88 21.34 -13.83
C MET A 175 -16.49 20.55 -15.01
N VAL A 176 -15.75 19.57 -15.50
CA VAL A 176 -16.16 18.66 -16.59
C VAL A 176 -15.81 17.23 -16.20
N ALA A 177 -16.59 16.27 -16.68
CA ALA A 177 -16.30 14.86 -16.51
C ALA A 177 -15.57 14.30 -17.73
N SER A 178 -14.65 13.36 -17.50
CA SER A 178 -14.09 12.54 -18.57
C SER A 178 -15.10 11.48 -19.03
N ILE A 179 -15.31 11.34 -20.35
CA ILE A 179 -16.12 10.24 -20.91
C ILE A 179 -15.61 8.88 -20.48
N ASN A 180 -14.29 8.76 -20.29
CA ASN A 180 -13.65 7.54 -19.87
C ASN A 180 -14.09 7.15 -18.45
N CYS A 181 -13.89 8.02 -17.46
CA CYS A 181 -14.28 7.74 -16.08
C CYS A 181 -15.80 7.53 -15.94
N ALA A 182 -16.59 8.39 -16.59
CA ALA A 182 -18.05 8.33 -16.51
C ALA A 182 -18.60 7.02 -17.09
N SER A 183 -18.18 6.63 -18.31
CA SER A 183 -18.69 5.42 -18.98
C SER A 183 -18.25 4.15 -18.26
N VAL A 184 -17.04 4.15 -17.71
CA VAL A 184 -16.42 2.96 -17.14
C VAL A 184 -16.91 2.67 -15.72
N ARG A 185 -17.19 3.70 -14.91
CA ARG A 185 -17.41 3.56 -13.44
C ARG A 185 -18.61 4.31 -12.87
N TRP A 186 -19.38 5.05 -13.68
CA TRP A 186 -20.57 5.81 -13.25
C TRP A 186 -21.86 5.35 -13.93
N HIS A 187 -21.81 4.25 -14.69
CA HIS A 187 -22.91 3.73 -15.50
C HIS A 187 -23.44 4.73 -16.55
N TYR A 188 -22.57 5.62 -17.04
CA TYR A 188 -22.91 6.58 -18.09
C TYR A 188 -23.15 5.88 -19.44
N ASP A 189 -24.17 6.31 -20.18
CA ASP A 189 -24.54 5.79 -21.50
C ASP A 189 -24.58 6.91 -22.53
N CYS A 190 -23.52 7.01 -23.34
CA CYS A 190 -23.37 8.05 -24.36
C CYS A 190 -24.45 8.01 -25.46
N SER A 191 -25.25 6.95 -25.57
CA SER A 191 -26.37 6.87 -26.52
C SER A 191 -27.61 7.65 -26.09
N THR A 192 -27.65 8.13 -24.85
CA THR A 192 -28.79 8.89 -24.30
C THR A 192 -28.48 10.39 -24.20
N PRO A 193 -29.48 11.29 -24.37
CA PRO A 193 -29.23 12.74 -24.39
C PRO A 193 -28.55 13.31 -23.13
N ASP A 194 -28.90 12.80 -21.95
CA ASP A 194 -28.32 13.24 -20.67
C ASP A 194 -27.17 12.33 -20.18
N GLY A 195 -27.07 11.12 -20.73
CA GLY A 195 -26.04 10.12 -20.47
C GLY A 195 -26.05 9.47 -19.08
N TYR A 196 -26.41 10.21 -18.04
CA TYR A 196 -26.44 9.71 -16.67
C TYR A 196 -27.60 8.73 -16.43
N ALA A 197 -27.32 7.69 -15.64
CA ALA A 197 -28.28 6.65 -15.27
C ALA A 197 -29.33 7.14 -14.24
N LEU A 198 -30.19 8.08 -14.62
CA LEU A 198 -31.15 8.73 -13.71
C LEU A 198 -32.13 7.74 -13.05
N SER A 199 -32.55 6.68 -13.76
CA SER A 199 -33.40 5.64 -13.18
C SER A 199 -32.71 4.86 -12.07
N LEU A 200 -31.40 4.60 -12.22
CA LEU A 200 -30.61 3.96 -11.17
C LEU A 200 -30.46 4.89 -9.97
N LEU A 201 -30.20 6.18 -10.19
CA LEU A 201 -30.12 7.17 -9.11
C LEU A 201 -31.43 7.28 -8.33
N ASP A 202 -32.57 7.26 -9.01
CA ASP A 202 -33.89 7.27 -8.36
C ASP A 202 -34.10 6.05 -7.46
N LYS A 203 -33.83 4.84 -7.96
CA LYS A 203 -33.93 3.60 -7.16
C LYS A 203 -32.98 3.55 -5.97
N MET A 204 -31.87 4.28 -6.04
CA MET A 204 -30.88 4.35 -4.96
C MET A 204 -31.12 5.52 -4.00
N ASP A 205 -32.19 6.32 -4.16
CA ASP A 205 -32.38 7.57 -3.42
C ASP A 205 -31.17 8.51 -3.57
N LEU A 206 -30.83 8.84 -4.82
CA LEU A 206 -29.70 9.68 -5.21
C LEU A 206 -30.07 10.68 -6.33
N GLN A 207 -31.34 11.09 -6.43
CA GLN A 207 -31.79 12.03 -7.48
C GLN A 207 -31.02 13.36 -7.43
N ASP A 208 -30.61 13.79 -6.25
CA ASP A 208 -29.83 15.02 -6.05
C ASP A 208 -28.37 14.92 -6.49
N LEU A 209 -27.82 13.69 -6.60
CA LEU A 209 -26.46 13.44 -7.08
C LEU A 209 -26.28 13.91 -8.53
N ALA A 210 -27.30 13.75 -9.38
CA ALA A 210 -27.27 14.25 -10.74
C ALA A 210 -27.01 15.76 -10.79
N GLY A 211 -27.48 16.52 -9.79
CA GLY A 211 -27.23 17.95 -9.62
C GLY A 211 -25.79 18.30 -9.21
N LYS A 212 -25.09 17.35 -8.59
CA LYS A 212 -23.71 17.49 -8.06
C LYS A 212 -22.64 16.96 -9.03
N TRP A 213 -23.00 16.08 -9.96
CA TRP A 213 -22.08 15.65 -11.01
C TRP A 213 -21.76 16.76 -12.03
N PRO A 214 -20.58 16.74 -12.67
CA PRO A 214 -20.27 17.63 -13.78
C PRO A 214 -21.35 17.54 -14.87
N LYS A 215 -21.78 18.67 -15.43
CA LYS A 215 -22.87 18.68 -16.44
C LYS A 215 -22.38 18.40 -17.85
N LYS A 216 -21.12 18.70 -18.12
CA LYS A 216 -20.48 18.47 -19.41
C LYS A 216 -19.54 17.28 -19.29
N VAL A 217 -19.69 16.32 -20.19
CA VAL A 217 -18.78 15.19 -20.36
C VAL A 217 -17.98 15.42 -21.64
N LEU A 218 -16.66 15.31 -21.58
CA LEU A 218 -15.76 15.53 -22.73
C LEU A 218 -15.12 14.23 -23.17
N ALA A 219 -14.91 14.08 -24.49
CA ALA A 219 -14.11 12.98 -25.02
C ALA A 219 -12.63 13.15 -24.66
N LEU A 220 -11.89 12.04 -24.66
CA LEU A 220 -10.44 12.09 -24.48
C LEU A 220 -9.79 12.94 -25.57
N GLY A 221 -8.78 13.73 -25.19
CA GLY A 221 -8.06 14.60 -26.12
C GLY A 221 -8.79 15.89 -26.51
N GLU A 222 -10.06 16.07 -26.12
CA GLU A 222 -10.73 17.37 -26.27
C GLU A 222 -10.10 18.41 -25.33
N ILE A 223 -10.03 19.67 -25.78
CA ILE A 223 -9.52 20.76 -24.95
C ILE A 223 -10.57 21.08 -23.87
N VAL A 224 -10.20 20.85 -22.61
CA VAL A 224 -10.98 21.30 -21.45
C VAL A 224 -10.96 22.83 -21.42
N GLY A 225 -9.76 23.41 -21.46
CA GLY A 225 -9.50 24.85 -21.41
C GLY A 225 -8.00 25.12 -21.45
N GLY A 226 -7.61 26.36 -21.18
CA GLY A 226 -6.21 26.72 -20.96
C GLY A 226 -5.90 26.77 -19.46
N LEU A 227 -4.63 26.59 -19.09
CA LEU A 227 -4.19 26.75 -17.70
C LEU A 227 -4.60 28.12 -17.15
N THR A 228 -5.15 28.14 -15.93
CA THR A 228 -5.33 29.38 -15.18
C THR A 228 -3.97 30.00 -14.85
N ALA A 229 -3.94 31.27 -14.47
CA ALA A 229 -2.69 31.93 -14.06
C ALA A 229 -2.06 31.25 -12.84
N GLU A 230 -2.88 30.81 -11.88
CA GLU A 230 -2.43 30.06 -10.69
C GLU A 230 -1.85 28.70 -11.07
N ALA A 231 -2.55 27.94 -11.90
CA ALA A 231 -2.08 26.63 -12.37
C ALA A 231 -0.78 26.77 -13.16
N ALA A 232 -0.68 27.74 -14.06
CA ALA A 232 0.54 27.99 -14.83
C ALA A 232 1.74 28.30 -13.93
N ALA A 233 1.57 29.19 -12.94
CA ALA A 233 2.61 29.48 -11.95
C ALA A 233 2.98 28.23 -11.13
N HIS A 234 1.99 27.43 -10.74
CA HIS A 234 2.19 26.17 -10.00
C HIS A 234 2.84 25.06 -10.83
N LEU A 235 2.79 25.10 -12.16
CA LEU A 235 3.44 24.09 -13.00
C LEU A 235 4.77 24.59 -13.59
N GLY A 236 5.04 25.89 -13.51
CA GLY A 236 6.15 26.51 -14.25
C GLY A 236 5.89 26.58 -15.75
N LEU A 237 4.63 26.81 -16.14
CA LEU A 237 4.13 26.88 -17.52
C LEU A 237 3.52 28.26 -17.81
N VAL A 238 3.00 28.44 -19.03
CA VAL A 238 2.40 29.71 -19.47
C VAL A 238 0.87 29.68 -19.26
N PRO A 239 0.25 30.75 -18.72
CA PRO A 239 -1.20 30.88 -18.65
C PRO A 239 -1.83 30.68 -20.03
N GLY A 240 -2.91 29.91 -20.10
CA GLY A 240 -3.57 29.58 -21.36
C GLY A 240 -3.01 28.36 -22.10
N THR A 241 -1.94 27.70 -21.61
CA THR A 241 -1.46 26.42 -22.17
C THR A 241 -2.63 25.43 -22.26
N PRO A 242 -2.96 24.89 -23.44
CA PRO A 242 -4.06 23.95 -23.62
C PRO A 242 -3.96 22.70 -22.74
N VAL A 243 -5.06 22.39 -22.05
CA VAL A 243 -5.24 21.19 -21.24
C VAL A 243 -6.22 20.25 -21.95
N ALA A 244 -5.73 19.09 -22.36
CA ALA A 244 -6.53 18.04 -22.95
C ALA A 244 -7.22 17.20 -21.88
N GLN A 245 -8.43 16.72 -22.17
CA GLN A 245 -9.16 15.81 -21.31
C GLN A 245 -8.47 14.44 -21.29
N GLY A 246 -8.00 14.02 -20.12
CA GLY A 246 -7.56 12.65 -19.86
C GLY A 246 -8.64 11.82 -19.18
N GLY A 247 -8.23 10.73 -18.51
CA GLY A 247 -9.13 9.74 -17.93
C GLY A 247 -8.41 8.77 -17.01
N ALA A 248 -8.98 7.56 -16.85
CA ALA A 248 -8.43 6.52 -16.01
C ALA A 248 -7.09 6.00 -16.57
N ASP A 249 -6.07 5.99 -15.72
CA ASP A 249 -4.69 5.55 -15.98
C ASP A 249 -4.57 4.31 -16.87
N SER A 250 -5.27 3.22 -16.56
CA SER A 250 -5.23 1.97 -17.30
C SER A 250 -5.80 2.07 -18.72
N PHE A 251 -6.80 2.92 -18.92
CA PHE A 251 -7.42 3.17 -20.22
C PHE A 251 -6.58 4.15 -21.05
N ILE A 252 -5.98 5.16 -20.42
CA ILE A 252 -5.03 6.04 -21.09
C ILE A 252 -3.75 5.26 -21.44
N GLY A 253 -3.36 4.30 -20.59
CA GLY A 253 -2.31 3.33 -20.86
C GLY A 253 -2.56 2.48 -22.10
N MET A 254 -3.82 2.21 -22.48
CA MET A 254 -4.11 1.57 -23.77
C MET A 254 -3.58 2.40 -24.94
N ILE A 255 -3.76 3.73 -24.88
CA ILE A 255 -3.29 4.66 -25.92
C ILE A 255 -1.76 4.65 -25.96
N GLY A 256 -1.09 4.73 -24.81
CA GLY A 256 0.38 4.68 -24.74
C GLY A 256 0.98 3.30 -25.07
N LEU A 257 0.16 2.25 -25.07
CA LEU A 257 0.51 0.93 -25.61
C LEU A 257 0.23 0.79 -27.11
N GLY A 258 -0.45 1.75 -27.74
CA GLY A 258 -0.88 1.67 -29.13
C GLY A 258 -2.10 0.79 -29.36
N VAL A 259 -2.90 0.52 -28.31
CA VAL A 259 -4.15 -0.27 -28.34
C VAL A 259 -5.32 0.68 -28.60
N VAL A 260 -5.54 0.97 -29.88
CA VAL A 260 -6.49 1.99 -30.37
C VAL A 260 -7.39 1.49 -31.50
N GLU A 261 -7.23 0.24 -31.94
CA GLU A 261 -7.99 -0.37 -33.04
C GLU A 261 -8.67 -1.68 -32.61
N PRO A 262 -9.85 -2.02 -33.17
CA PRO A 262 -10.52 -3.28 -32.90
C PRO A 262 -9.61 -4.48 -33.14
N GLY A 263 -9.63 -5.43 -32.20
CA GLY A 263 -8.78 -6.62 -32.26
C GLY A 263 -7.39 -6.43 -31.62
N GLN A 264 -7.09 -5.26 -31.06
CA GLN A 264 -5.95 -5.07 -30.17
C GLN A 264 -6.38 -5.19 -28.71
N MET A 265 -5.46 -5.65 -27.86
CA MET A 265 -5.69 -5.75 -26.41
C MET A 265 -4.46 -5.29 -25.63
N ALA A 266 -4.67 -4.54 -24.56
CA ALA A 266 -3.66 -4.24 -23.56
C ALA A 266 -3.69 -5.31 -22.47
N LEU A 267 -2.52 -5.82 -22.09
CA LEU A 267 -2.31 -6.62 -20.88
C LEU A 267 -1.40 -5.84 -19.92
N LEU A 268 -2.01 -5.23 -18.92
CA LEU A 268 -1.28 -4.54 -17.86
C LEU A 268 -1.01 -5.52 -16.73
N THR A 269 0.26 -5.74 -16.40
CA THR A 269 0.68 -6.76 -15.43
C THR A 269 1.33 -6.14 -14.19
N GLY A 270 0.98 -6.64 -13.01
CA GLY A 270 1.52 -6.18 -11.74
C GLY A 270 1.19 -7.17 -10.64
N SER A 271 0.80 -6.67 -9.46
CA SER A 271 0.22 -7.52 -8.41
C SER A 271 -1.02 -8.29 -8.93
N SER A 272 -1.78 -7.65 -9.83
CA SER A 272 -2.91 -8.17 -10.59
C SER A 272 -2.66 -8.03 -12.11
N HIS A 273 -3.42 -8.74 -12.94
CA HIS A 273 -3.47 -8.50 -14.38
C HIS A 273 -4.78 -7.83 -14.76
N LEU A 274 -4.72 -6.91 -15.71
CA LEU A 274 -5.87 -6.28 -16.35
C LEU A 274 -5.78 -6.46 -17.86
N GLN A 275 -6.85 -7.01 -18.45
CA GLN A 275 -7.02 -7.16 -19.89
C GLN A 275 -8.01 -6.13 -20.38
N LEU A 276 -7.57 -5.20 -21.24
CA LEU A 276 -8.44 -4.19 -21.87
C LEU A 276 -8.41 -4.37 -23.38
N GLY A 277 -9.52 -4.83 -23.96
CA GLY A 277 -9.64 -5.11 -25.39
C GLY A 277 -10.45 -4.04 -26.12
N MET A 278 -10.00 -3.63 -27.30
CA MET A 278 -10.77 -2.75 -28.19
C MET A 278 -11.65 -3.60 -29.13
N VAL A 279 -12.95 -3.29 -29.18
CA VAL A 279 -13.92 -4.03 -30.01
C VAL A 279 -14.88 -3.08 -30.72
N SER A 280 -15.35 -3.47 -31.90
CA SER A 280 -16.27 -2.66 -32.72
C SER A 280 -17.74 -2.77 -32.31
N GLN A 281 -18.09 -3.74 -31.47
CA GLN A 281 -19.47 -3.97 -31.00
C GLN A 281 -19.47 -4.37 -29.54
N ALA A 282 -20.51 -3.96 -28.82
CA ALA A 282 -20.73 -4.38 -27.44
C ALA A 282 -20.90 -5.91 -27.33
N LEU A 283 -20.07 -6.52 -26.50
CA LEU A 283 -20.15 -7.93 -26.12
C LEU A 283 -21.14 -8.14 -24.97
N ARG A 284 -21.77 -9.31 -24.93
CA ARG A 284 -22.59 -9.73 -23.79
C ARG A 284 -22.22 -11.16 -23.42
N GLY A 285 -21.80 -11.37 -22.18
CA GLY A 285 -21.40 -12.68 -21.69
C GLY A 285 -21.22 -12.69 -20.19
N GLN A 286 -21.43 -13.86 -19.57
CA GLN A 286 -21.06 -14.07 -18.18
C GLN A 286 -19.53 -14.07 -18.06
N GLY A 287 -18.99 -13.41 -17.04
CA GLY A 287 -17.54 -13.32 -16.85
C GLY A 287 -16.86 -12.41 -17.87
N ILE A 288 -17.59 -11.41 -18.39
CA ILE A 288 -17.02 -10.28 -19.16
C ILE A 288 -17.42 -9.01 -18.41
N PHE A 289 -16.43 -8.19 -18.05
CA PHE A 289 -16.69 -6.86 -17.52
C PHE A 289 -16.68 -5.86 -18.67
N GLY A 290 -17.54 -4.85 -18.55
CA GLY A 290 -17.69 -3.81 -19.55
C GLY A 290 -18.48 -4.24 -20.80
N THR A 291 -18.81 -3.19 -21.54
CA THR A 291 -18.43 -2.93 -22.94
C THR A 291 -18.59 -1.43 -23.07
N TYR A 292 -17.59 -0.72 -22.55
CA TYR A 292 -17.68 0.70 -22.31
C TYR A 292 -17.64 1.43 -23.63
N ASP A 293 -18.78 2.04 -23.98
CA ASP A 293 -18.96 2.74 -25.24
C ASP A 293 -18.16 4.04 -25.25
N SER A 294 -17.38 4.23 -26.32
CA SER A 294 -16.65 5.47 -26.61
C SER A 294 -15.72 5.92 -25.47
N ALA A 295 -15.35 5.00 -24.57
CA ALA A 295 -14.58 5.30 -23.38
C ALA A 295 -13.12 5.66 -23.69
N VAL A 296 -12.59 5.23 -24.85
CA VAL A 296 -11.22 5.53 -25.28
C VAL A 296 -11.21 6.14 -26.68
N ILE A 297 -11.73 5.41 -27.67
CA ILE A 297 -11.88 5.88 -29.04
C ILE A 297 -13.38 6.06 -29.33
N PRO A 298 -13.81 7.25 -29.78
CA PRO A 298 -15.21 7.49 -30.14
C PRO A 298 -15.75 6.45 -31.13
N GLY A 299 -16.91 5.87 -30.83
CA GLY A 299 -17.58 4.86 -31.65
C GLY A 299 -17.04 3.44 -31.50
N LEU A 300 -16.01 3.21 -30.68
CA LEU A 300 -15.53 1.87 -30.32
C LEU A 300 -15.86 1.54 -28.87
N HIS A 301 -15.83 0.25 -28.53
CA HIS A 301 -16.07 -0.22 -27.16
C HIS A 301 -14.80 -0.81 -26.55
N VAL A 302 -14.66 -0.66 -25.22
CA VAL A 302 -13.63 -1.34 -24.44
C VAL A 302 -14.24 -2.46 -23.60
N VAL A 303 -13.68 -3.66 -23.73
CA VAL A 303 -14.00 -4.82 -22.89
C VAL A 303 -12.92 -5.01 -21.83
N GLU A 304 -13.33 -5.42 -20.64
CA GLU A 304 -12.45 -5.57 -19.48
C GLU A 304 -12.46 -7.02 -18.96
N GLY A 305 -11.27 -7.52 -18.66
CA GLY A 305 -11.05 -8.74 -17.89
C GLY A 305 -10.02 -8.45 -16.79
N GLY A 306 -10.05 -9.24 -15.72
CA GLY A 306 -9.05 -9.09 -14.67
C GLY A 306 -8.78 -10.36 -13.89
N GLN A 307 -7.52 -10.53 -13.49
CA GLN A 307 -7.07 -11.56 -12.54
C GLN A 307 -6.60 -10.88 -11.26
N THR A 308 -7.10 -11.28 -10.10
CA THR A 308 -6.87 -10.57 -8.84
C THR A 308 -5.46 -10.78 -8.30
N SER A 309 -4.93 -12.01 -8.40
CA SER A 309 -3.65 -12.38 -7.80
C SER A 309 -2.73 -13.00 -8.84
N THR A 310 -1.69 -12.28 -9.23
CA THR A 310 -0.80 -12.66 -10.36
C THR A 310 0.67 -12.47 -10.00
N GLY A 311 1.26 -11.27 -10.17
CA GLY A 311 2.57 -10.95 -9.60
C GLY A 311 2.59 -11.14 -8.08
N SER A 312 1.45 -10.94 -7.41
CA SER A 312 1.33 -11.15 -5.96
C SER A 312 1.50 -12.61 -5.54
N ILE A 313 1.11 -13.60 -6.36
CA ILE A 313 1.26 -15.02 -5.99
C ILE A 313 2.70 -15.51 -6.14
N VAL A 314 3.43 -15.04 -7.16
CA VAL A 314 4.86 -15.33 -7.30
C VAL A 314 5.70 -14.60 -6.24
N HIS A 315 5.28 -13.38 -5.86
CA HIS A 315 5.86 -12.67 -4.73
C HIS A 315 5.58 -13.37 -3.39
N TRP A 316 4.35 -13.87 -3.19
CA TRP A 316 4.00 -14.68 -2.03
C TRP A 316 4.88 -15.93 -1.93
N LEU A 317 5.11 -16.66 -3.03
CA LEU A 317 6.00 -17.82 -3.02
C LEU A 317 7.42 -17.43 -2.56
N LYS A 318 7.99 -16.39 -3.18
CA LYS A 318 9.34 -15.91 -2.84
C LYS A 318 9.43 -15.53 -1.36
N ARG A 319 8.45 -14.78 -0.85
CA ARG A 319 8.43 -14.29 0.53
C ARG A 319 8.20 -15.40 1.57
N THR A 320 7.38 -16.39 1.24
CA THR A 320 6.89 -17.38 2.22
C THR A 320 7.66 -18.70 2.16
N LEU A 321 8.10 -19.12 0.97
CA LEU A 321 8.66 -20.46 0.75
C LEU A 321 10.10 -20.44 0.25
N CYS A 322 10.69 -19.26 -0.01
CA CYS A 322 12.07 -19.13 -0.44
C CYS A 322 12.92 -18.40 0.62
N GLY A 323 14.22 -18.64 0.62
CA GLY A 323 15.16 -17.94 1.48
C GLY A 323 15.37 -16.47 1.05
N PRO A 324 15.86 -15.60 1.94
CA PRO A 324 16.03 -14.17 1.66
C PRO A 324 16.97 -13.89 0.47
N ASP A 325 17.95 -14.75 0.26
CA ASP A 325 18.95 -14.63 -0.82
C ASP A 325 18.42 -15.06 -2.19
N VAL A 326 17.23 -15.66 -2.27
CA VAL A 326 16.64 -16.11 -3.53
C VAL A 326 16.08 -14.91 -4.29
N THR A 327 16.60 -14.67 -5.50
CA THR A 327 16.12 -13.62 -6.41
C THR A 327 15.08 -14.17 -7.39
N TYR A 328 14.36 -13.28 -8.06
CA TYR A 328 13.47 -13.71 -9.16
C TYR A 328 14.26 -14.33 -10.32
N ASP A 329 15.49 -13.88 -10.57
CA ASP A 329 16.36 -14.47 -11.59
C ASP A 329 16.72 -15.92 -11.25
N THR A 330 17.00 -16.21 -9.97
CA THR A 330 17.19 -17.59 -9.51
C THR A 330 15.95 -18.44 -9.75
N LEU A 331 14.76 -17.93 -9.39
CA LEU A 331 13.50 -18.65 -9.58
C LEU A 331 13.17 -18.85 -11.07
N ASN A 332 13.43 -17.86 -11.92
CA ASN A 332 13.26 -17.96 -13.36
C ASN A 332 14.19 -19.05 -13.93
N ALA A 333 15.47 -19.05 -13.58
CA ALA A 333 16.42 -20.08 -14.03
C ALA A 333 15.99 -21.48 -13.60
N GLU A 334 15.53 -21.65 -12.35
CA GLU A 334 15.01 -22.93 -11.88
C GLU A 334 13.72 -23.37 -12.57
N ALA A 335 12.85 -22.43 -12.93
CA ALA A 335 11.65 -22.72 -13.70
C ALA A 335 11.94 -23.05 -15.16
N GLU A 336 12.99 -22.48 -15.77
CA GLU A 336 13.39 -22.80 -17.14
C GLU A 336 13.76 -24.29 -17.31
N GLU A 337 14.36 -24.89 -16.29
CA GLU A 337 14.73 -26.32 -16.27
C GLU A 337 13.53 -27.28 -16.14
N VAL A 338 12.35 -26.77 -15.75
CA VAL A 338 11.13 -27.58 -15.58
C VAL A 338 10.35 -27.62 -16.89
N PRO A 339 9.86 -28.77 -17.38
CA PRO A 339 9.08 -28.81 -18.62
C PRO A 339 7.69 -28.16 -18.48
N PRO A 340 7.05 -27.77 -19.60
CA PRO A 340 5.64 -27.36 -19.62
C PRO A 340 4.73 -28.32 -18.85
N GLY A 341 3.86 -27.77 -17.99
CA GLY A 341 2.95 -28.58 -17.19
C GLY A 341 3.58 -29.20 -15.94
N CYS A 342 4.82 -28.83 -15.62
CA CYS A 342 5.47 -29.01 -14.32
C CYS A 342 5.42 -30.45 -13.79
N ASP A 343 5.68 -31.42 -14.66
CA ASP A 343 5.63 -32.87 -14.34
C ASP A 343 4.30 -33.33 -13.69
N GLY A 344 3.21 -32.66 -14.07
CA GLY A 344 1.85 -32.96 -13.63
C GLY A 344 1.34 -32.10 -12.48
N LEU A 345 2.18 -31.23 -11.90
CA LEU A 345 1.80 -30.22 -10.93
C LEU A 345 0.98 -29.11 -11.59
N LEU A 346 -0.17 -28.78 -11.00
CA LEU A 346 -0.98 -27.64 -11.41
C LEU A 346 -1.20 -26.68 -10.25
N ALA A 347 -1.33 -25.39 -10.57
CA ALA A 347 -1.76 -24.38 -9.63
C ALA A 347 -3.08 -23.73 -10.06
N LEU A 348 -3.86 -23.26 -9.09
CA LEU A 348 -4.99 -22.34 -9.28
C LEU A 348 -4.60 -20.97 -8.73
N ASP A 349 -4.66 -19.92 -9.55
CA ASP A 349 -4.14 -18.57 -9.27
C ASP A 349 -5.07 -17.71 -8.37
N HIS A 350 -6.18 -18.27 -7.90
CA HIS A 350 -7.26 -17.52 -7.21
C HIS A 350 -6.96 -17.21 -5.72
N PHE A 351 -5.74 -16.82 -5.36
CA PHE A 351 -5.31 -16.62 -3.97
C PHE A 351 -6.13 -15.54 -3.23
N GLN A 352 -6.67 -14.54 -3.94
CA GLN A 352 -7.58 -13.52 -3.41
C GLN A 352 -8.95 -13.56 -4.11
N GLY A 353 -9.46 -14.75 -4.41
CA GLY A 353 -10.67 -14.93 -5.20
C GLY A 353 -10.44 -14.80 -6.70
N ASN A 354 -11.51 -14.91 -7.49
CA ASN A 354 -11.49 -14.78 -8.94
C ASN A 354 -12.41 -13.62 -9.38
N ARG A 355 -11.88 -12.69 -10.18
CA ARG A 355 -12.68 -11.65 -10.85
C ARG A 355 -13.29 -12.20 -12.14
N THR A 356 -12.44 -12.61 -13.09
CA THR A 356 -12.84 -13.06 -14.42
C THR A 356 -12.29 -14.48 -14.65
N PRO A 357 -13.09 -15.43 -15.18
CA PRO A 357 -14.48 -15.30 -15.61
C PRO A 357 -15.53 -15.72 -14.57
N HIS A 358 -15.11 -16.27 -13.42
CA HIS A 358 -16.04 -16.91 -12.48
C HIS A 358 -16.71 -15.92 -11.55
N THR A 359 -16.02 -14.81 -11.26
CA THR A 359 -16.54 -13.75 -10.39
C THR A 359 -16.93 -14.29 -9.01
N ASP A 360 -15.99 -15.02 -8.43
CA ASP A 360 -16.15 -15.77 -7.20
C ASP A 360 -15.14 -15.29 -6.15
N PRO A 361 -15.57 -14.45 -5.19
CA PRO A 361 -14.68 -13.95 -4.13
C PRO A 361 -14.26 -15.04 -3.14
N LEU A 362 -14.93 -16.20 -3.14
CA LEU A 362 -14.65 -17.32 -2.23
C LEU A 362 -13.65 -18.31 -2.80
N SER A 363 -13.35 -18.25 -4.10
CA SER A 363 -12.33 -19.11 -4.72
C SER A 363 -10.96 -18.91 -4.05
N ARG A 364 -10.16 -19.98 -3.92
CA ARG A 364 -8.85 -19.94 -3.27
C ARG A 364 -7.78 -20.61 -4.11
N GLY A 365 -6.54 -20.17 -3.89
CA GLY A 365 -5.36 -20.77 -4.50
C GLY A 365 -5.17 -22.22 -4.08
N CYS A 366 -4.68 -23.06 -5.00
CA CYS A 366 -4.46 -24.49 -4.76
C CYS A 366 -3.23 -24.97 -5.53
N LEU A 367 -2.51 -25.95 -4.97
CA LEU A 367 -1.50 -26.75 -5.66
C LEU A 367 -2.01 -28.20 -5.71
N VAL A 368 -2.17 -28.76 -6.90
CA VAL A 368 -2.75 -30.09 -7.11
C VAL A 368 -1.76 -30.98 -7.86
N GLY A 369 -1.52 -32.18 -7.34
CA GLY A 369 -0.63 -33.16 -7.95
C GLY A 369 0.81 -33.16 -7.42
N LEU A 370 1.06 -32.66 -6.21
CA LEU A 370 2.40 -32.69 -5.59
C LEU A 370 2.95 -34.12 -5.46
N THR A 371 4.24 -34.28 -5.75
CA THR A 371 5.04 -35.47 -5.49
C THR A 371 6.31 -35.07 -4.76
N LEU A 372 7.04 -36.04 -4.18
CA LEU A 372 8.32 -35.78 -3.52
C LEU A 372 9.44 -35.36 -4.49
N ALA A 373 9.24 -35.52 -5.80
CA ALA A 373 10.22 -35.11 -6.81
C ALA A 373 10.14 -33.61 -7.15
N HIS A 374 9.01 -32.95 -6.86
CA HIS A 374 8.84 -31.54 -7.19
C HIS A 374 9.74 -30.64 -6.34
N THR A 375 10.34 -29.66 -7.01
CA THR A 375 11.22 -28.65 -6.41
C THR A 375 10.50 -27.30 -6.32
N ARG A 376 11.15 -26.30 -5.70
CA ARG A 376 10.61 -24.93 -5.71
C ARG A 376 10.49 -24.35 -7.13
N GLY A 377 11.37 -24.74 -8.06
CA GLY A 377 11.27 -24.39 -9.48
C GLY A 377 9.96 -24.89 -10.11
N HIS A 378 9.51 -26.11 -9.75
CA HIS A 378 8.22 -26.64 -10.20
C HIS A 378 7.06 -25.82 -9.67
N VAL A 379 7.08 -25.47 -8.38
CA VAL A 379 6.01 -24.67 -7.76
C VAL A 379 5.99 -23.26 -8.36
N TYR A 380 7.15 -22.63 -8.56
CA TYR A 380 7.25 -21.32 -9.19
C TYR A 380 6.72 -21.34 -10.61
N ARG A 381 7.16 -22.28 -11.45
CA ARG A 381 6.67 -22.43 -12.82
C ARG A 381 5.17 -22.72 -12.85
N ALA A 382 4.65 -23.59 -11.97
CA ALA A 382 3.23 -23.91 -11.93
C ALA A 382 2.36 -22.69 -11.60
N LEU A 383 2.83 -21.79 -10.72
CA LEU A 383 2.14 -20.52 -10.43
C LEU A 383 2.20 -19.55 -11.62
N MET A 384 3.33 -19.48 -12.33
CA MET A 384 3.42 -18.68 -13.55
C MET A 384 2.49 -19.22 -14.65
N GLU A 385 2.50 -20.54 -14.88
CA GLU A 385 1.64 -21.23 -15.83
C GLU A 385 0.16 -21.03 -15.49
N SER A 386 -0.22 -21.11 -14.20
CA SER A 386 -1.63 -20.90 -13.80
C SER A 386 -2.13 -19.49 -14.10
N VAL A 387 -1.29 -18.46 -13.92
CA VAL A 387 -1.65 -17.08 -14.29
C VAL A 387 -1.86 -16.97 -15.80
N VAL A 388 -0.98 -17.57 -16.60
CA VAL A 388 -1.10 -17.54 -18.05
C VAL A 388 -2.32 -18.33 -18.53
N PHE A 389 -2.61 -19.49 -17.93
CA PHE A 389 -3.83 -20.24 -18.19
C PHE A 389 -5.08 -19.44 -17.83
N GLY A 390 -5.06 -18.70 -16.72
CA GLY A 390 -6.12 -17.75 -16.36
C GLY A 390 -6.32 -16.67 -17.44
N THR A 391 -5.23 -16.07 -17.95
CA THR A 391 -5.29 -15.12 -19.06
C THR A 391 -5.91 -15.77 -20.31
N ARG A 392 -5.43 -16.94 -20.73
CA ARG A 392 -6.00 -17.68 -21.87
C ARG A 392 -7.49 -17.98 -21.66
N ARG A 393 -7.89 -18.39 -20.46
CA ARG A 393 -9.28 -18.67 -20.13
C ARG A 393 -10.18 -17.43 -20.30
N ILE A 394 -9.68 -16.25 -19.93
CA ILE A 394 -10.38 -14.98 -20.17
C ILE A 394 -10.51 -14.71 -21.67
N LEU A 395 -9.44 -14.92 -22.45
CA LEU A 395 -9.45 -14.75 -23.90
C LEU A 395 -10.45 -15.70 -24.59
N ASP A 396 -10.50 -16.97 -24.18
CA ASP A 396 -11.45 -17.96 -24.71
C ASP A 396 -12.90 -17.55 -24.40
N ASN A 397 -13.15 -16.96 -23.23
CA ASN A 397 -14.46 -16.44 -22.86
C ASN A 397 -14.86 -15.20 -23.68
N MET A 398 -13.94 -14.26 -23.89
CA MET A 398 -14.17 -13.10 -24.78
C MET A 398 -14.41 -13.56 -26.22
N ALA A 399 -13.68 -14.57 -26.67
CA ALA A 399 -13.81 -15.16 -27.99
C ALA A 399 -15.18 -15.81 -28.20
N ALA A 400 -15.70 -16.52 -27.19
CA ALA A 400 -17.04 -17.08 -27.21
C ALA A 400 -18.14 -16.01 -27.26
N ALA A 401 -17.86 -14.79 -26.77
CA ALA A 401 -18.76 -13.65 -26.86
C ALA A 401 -18.59 -12.82 -28.15
N GLY A 402 -17.64 -13.17 -29.03
CA GLY A 402 -17.46 -12.55 -30.35
C GLY A 402 -16.21 -11.67 -30.50
N ALA A 403 -15.29 -11.64 -29.53
CA ALA A 403 -14.06 -10.86 -29.63
C ALA A 403 -12.80 -11.72 -29.46
N ARG A 404 -11.97 -11.75 -30.50
CA ARG A 404 -10.64 -12.39 -30.46
C ARG A 404 -9.58 -11.33 -30.77
N PRO A 405 -8.64 -11.06 -29.86
CA PRO A 405 -7.54 -10.18 -30.18
C PRO A 405 -6.60 -10.85 -31.20
N THR A 406 -6.01 -10.03 -32.07
CA THR A 406 -4.99 -10.42 -33.05
C THR A 406 -3.58 -10.14 -32.55
N SER A 407 -3.44 -9.23 -31.58
CA SER A 407 -2.21 -8.93 -30.86
C SER A 407 -2.52 -8.50 -29.42
N ILE A 408 -1.56 -8.73 -28.52
CA ILE A 408 -1.65 -8.28 -27.12
C ILE A 408 -0.43 -7.40 -26.81
N ASN A 409 -0.65 -6.13 -26.50
CA ASN A 409 0.39 -5.20 -26.09
C ASN A 409 0.54 -5.30 -24.57
N ILE A 410 1.72 -5.65 -24.09
CA ILE A 410 1.96 -5.98 -22.67
C ILE A 410 2.85 -4.95 -22.00
N ALA A 411 2.50 -4.58 -20.77
CA ALA A 411 3.32 -3.74 -19.90
C ALA A 411 3.34 -4.26 -18.45
N GLY A 412 4.27 -3.72 -17.67
CA GLY A 412 4.38 -3.95 -16.23
C GLY A 412 5.24 -5.15 -15.85
N GLY A 413 5.06 -5.66 -14.62
CA GLY A 413 6.04 -6.51 -13.94
C GLY A 413 6.43 -7.80 -14.66
N SER A 414 5.50 -8.43 -15.38
CA SER A 414 5.75 -9.71 -16.07
C SER A 414 6.75 -9.58 -17.23
N THR A 415 6.88 -8.37 -17.79
CA THR A 415 7.82 -8.10 -18.91
C THR A 415 9.29 -8.21 -18.51
N LYS A 416 9.59 -8.31 -17.21
CA LYS A 416 10.94 -8.51 -16.67
C LYS A 416 11.42 -9.97 -16.70
N SER A 417 10.54 -10.93 -17.03
CA SER A 417 10.87 -12.36 -17.15
C SER A 417 10.64 -12.81 -18.60
N GLU A 418 11.72 -13.16 -19.31
CA GLU A 418 11.65 -13.67 -20.68
C GLU A 418 10.83 -14.96 -20.76
N LEU A 419 11.05 -15.88 -19.81
CA LEU A 419 10.26 -17.11 -19.70
C LEU A 419 8.77 -16.80 -19.57
N TRP A 420 8.39 -15.89 -18.68
CA TRP A 420 6.97 -15.59 -18.46
C TRP A 420 6.34 -14.92 -19.67
N LEU A 421 7.06 -13.99 -20.29
CA LEU A 421 6.61 -13.29 -21.48
C LEU A 421 6.39 -14.27 -22.65
N GLN A 422 7.33 -15.19 -22.88
CA GLN A 422 7.18 -16.22 -23.91
C GLN A 422 6.06 -17.21 -23.58
N MET A 423 5.86 -17.58 -22.31
CA MET A 423 4.73 -18.45 -21.90
C MET A 423 3.38 -17.80 -22.23
N HIS A 424 3.21 -16.50 -22.02
CA HIS A 424 1.98 -15.80 -22.41
C HIS A 424 1.71 -15.95 -23.91
N ALA A 425 2.70 -15.72 -24.76
CA ALA A 425 2.55 -15.91 -26.20
C ALA A 425 2.22 -17.36 -26.55
N ASP A 426 3.01 -18.33 -26.07
CA ASP A 426 2.86 -19.75 -26.39
C ASP A 426 1.49 -20.31 -25.95
N VAL A 427 1.05 -20.02 -24.74
CA VAL A 427 -0.21 -20.54 -24.21
C VAL A 427 -1.40 -19.87 -24.90
N CYS A 428 -1.41 -18.54 -25.01
CA CYS A 428 -2.52 -17.81 -25.64
C CYS A 428 -2.57 -17.96 -27.17
N ASN A 429 -1.46 -18.37 -27.80
CA ASN A 429 -1.29 -18.49 -29.25
C ASN A 429 -1.58 -17.19 -30.02
N ILE A 430 -1.15 -16.07 -29.46
CA ILE A 430 -1.33 -14.72 -30.02
C ILE A 430 0.01 -13.99 -29.87
N PRO A 431 0.44 -13.18 -30.86
CA PRO A 431 1.63 -12.36 -30.72
C PRO A 431 1.52 -11.34 -29.59
N PHE A 432 2.57 -11.25 -28.76
CA PHE A 432 2.71 -10.23 -27.72
C PHE A 432 3.64 -9.11 -28.16
N VAL A 433 3.24 -7.86 -27.96
CA VAL A 433 3.98 -6.67 -28.37
C VAL A 433 4.47 -5.96 -27.11
N GLN A 434 5.80 -5.76 -27.02
CA GLN A 434 6.40 -4.95 -25.97
C GLN A 434 6.75 -3.58 -26.53
N THR A 435 6.30 -2.50 -25.87
CA THR A 435 6.63 -1.13 -26.24
C THR A 435 8.02 -0.72 -25.74
N ALA A 436 8.63 0.27 -26.39
CA ALA A 436 9.94 0.81 -25.99
C ALA A 436 9.83 1.72 -24.77
N GLU A 437 8.74 2.48 -24.66
CA GLU A 437 8.39 3.21 -23.45
C GLU A 437 7.63 2.28 -22.51
N ASN A 438 8.07 2.21 -21.25
CA ASN A 438 7.47 1.36 -20.23
C ASN A 438 6.38 2.10 -19.43
N GLU A 439 6.42 3.43 -19.42
CA GLU A 439 5.44 4.29 -18.74
C GLU A 439 4.26 4.59 -19.67
N ALA A 440 3.48 3.55 -19.99
CA ALA A 440 2.39 3.65 -20.97
C ALA A 440 1.31 4.68 -20.62
N PRO A 441 0.80 4.83 -19.38
CA PRO A 441 -0.20 5.86 -19.06
C PRO A 441 0.32 7.27 -19.39
N MET A 442 1.53 7.58 -18.91
CA MET A 442 2.19 8.87 -19.14
C MET A 442 2.38 9.19 -20.63
N LEU A 443 2.79 8.21 -21.46
CA LEU A 443 2.87 8.38 -22.92
C LEU A 443 1.48 8.54 -23.55
N GLY A 444 0.47 7.80 -23.08
CA GLY A 444 -0.92 7.94 -23.52
C GLY A 444 -1.47 9.35 -23.26
N ALA A 445 -1.19 9.92 -22.08
CA ALA A 445 -1.53 11.30 -21.76
C ALA A 445 -0.80 12.28 -22.71
N ALA A 446 0.47 12.06 -23.00
CA ALA A 446 1.22 12.88 -23.97
C ALA A 446 0.62 12.82 -25.39
N VAL A 447 0.12 11.66 -25.83
CA VAL A 447 -0.61 11.51 -27.10
C VAL A 447 -1.88 12.38 -27.10
N LEU A 448 -2.65 12.37 -26.01
CA LEU A 448 -3.85 13.20 -25.88
C LEU A 448 -3.51 14.70 -25.95
N ALA A 449 -2.45 15.12 -25.27
CA ALA A 449 -1.95 16.49 -25.34
C ALA A 449 -1.53 16.89 -26.76
N ALA A 450 -0.81 16.02 -27.47
CA ALA A 450 -0.36 16.25 -28.84
C ALA A 450 -1.52 16.35 -29.86
N VAL A 451 -2.56 15.53 -29.68
CA VAL A 451 -3.79 15.60 -30.48
C VAL A 451 -4.52 16.91 -30.23
N ALA A 452 -4.67 17.30 -28.97
CA ALA A 452 -5.39 18.52 -28.58
C ALA A 452 -4.77 19.80 -29.19
N VAL A 453 -3.45 19.83 -29.34
CA VAL A 453 -2.72 20.99 -29.92
C VAL A 453 -2.52 20.88 -31.43
N GLY A 454 -3.13 19.87 -32.07
CA GLY A 454 -3.13 19.70 -33.53
C GLY A 454 -1.84 19.14 -34.13
N CYS A 455 -0.93 18.57 -33.32
CA CYS A 455 0.25 17.85 -33.86
C CYS A 455 -0.17 16.55 -34.57
N HIS A 456 -1.32 16.00 -34.20
CA HIS A 456 -1.92 14.81 -34.78
C HIS A 456 -3.40 15.07 -35.12
N PRO A 457 -3.67 15.78 -36.24
CA PRO A 457 -5.03 16.20 -36.60
C PRO A 457 -5.96 15.04 -36.95
N ASP A 458 -5.42 13.88 -37.29
CA ASP A 458 -6.18 12.67 -37.62
C ASP A 458 -6.71 11.94 -36.36
N GLY A 459 -6.46 12.48 -35.17
CA GLY A 459 -6.99 11.99 -33.90
C GLY A 459 -6.07 11.02 -33.15
N ILE A 460 -6.62 10.46 -32.06
CA ILE A 460 -5.90 9.65 -31.06
C ILE A 460 -5.21 8.44 -31.70
N ALA A 461 -5.91 7.69 -32.56
CA ALA A 461 -5.35 6.48 -33.16
C ALA A 461 -4.08 6.77 -33.98
N ALA A 462 -4.12 7.80 -34.83
CA ALA A 462 -2.96 8.21 -35.61
C ALA A 462 -1.84 8.83 -34.76
N GLY A 463 -2.19 9.53 -33.67
CA GLY A 463 -1.20 10.01 -32.70
C GLY A 463 -0.47 8.86 -32.01
N ALA A 464 -1.20 7.86 -31.52
CA ALA A 464 -0.64 6.67 -30.89
C ALA A 464 0.28 5.90 -31.85
N GLN A 465 -0.14 5.68 -33.10
CA GLN A 465 0.70 5.02 -34.12
C GLN A 465 2.03 5.74 -34.40
N ARG A 466 2.08 7.07 -34.24
CA ARG A 466 3.28 7.89 -34.49
C ARG A 466 4.19 8.04 -33.26
N MET A 467 3.60 8.08 -32.07
CA MET A 467 4.33 8.32 -30.82
C MET A 467 4.72 7.03 -30.08
N VAL A 468 3.96 5.94 -30.22
CA VAL A 468 4.25 4.66 -29.57
C VAL A 468 5.19 3.84 -30.44
N ARG A 469 6.32 3.43 -29.86
CA ARG A 469 7.32 2.61 -30.56
C ARG A 469 7.31 1.19 -30.02
N THR A 470 7.25 0.21 -30.92
CA THR A 470 7.45 -1.20 -30.58
C THR A 470 8.92 -1.46 -30.30
N ALA A 471 9.25 -2.04 -29.15
CA ALA A 471 10.59 -2.54 -28.86
C ALA A 471 10.83 -3.87 -29.56
N ARG A 472 9.89 -4.81 -29.41
CA ARG A 472 9.93 -6.14 -30.06
C ARG A 472 8.55 -6.82 -30.03
N VAL A 473 8.43 -7.86 -30.85
CA VAL A 473 7.26 -8.76 -30.90
C VAL A 473 7.69 -10.16 -30.51
N ILE A 474 6.93 -10.78 -29.61
CA ILE A 474 7.11 -12.13 -29.11
C ILE A 474 6.06 -13.00 -29.78
N TYR A 475 6.52 -13.87 -30.67
CA TYR A 475 5.64 -14.75 -31.43
C TYR A 475 5.39 -16.06 -30.68
N PRO A 476 4.16 -16.61 -30.74
CA PRO A 476 3.87 -17.91 -30.17
C PRO A 476 4.65 -19.00 -30.90
N ARG A 477 5.15 -19.99 -30.14
CA ARG A 477 5.76 -21.20 -30.68
C ARG A 477 4.70 -22.29 -30.84
N PRO A 478 4.35 -22.72 -32.06
CA PRO A 478 3.27 -23.69 -32.29
C PRO A 478 3.44 -25.01 -31.53
N GLU A 479 4.68 -25.50 -31.43
CA GLU A 479 5.03 -26.71 -30.71
C GLU A 479 4.79 -26.58 -29.20
N MET A 480 5.07 -25.40 -28.63
CA MET A 480 4.83 -25.14 -27.21
C MET A 480 3.35 -24.92 -26.93
N HIS A 481 2.63 -24.24 -27.82
CA HIS A 481 1.18 -24.13 -27.72
C HIS A 481 0.51 -25.52 -27.66
N ALA A 482 0.91 -26.42 -28.56
CA ALA A 482 0.44 -27.80 -28.56
C ALA A 482 0.84 -28.56 -27.28
N ALA A 483 2.06 -28.33 -26.76
CA ALA A 483 2.52 -28.94 -25.51
C ALA A 483 1.72 -28.45 -24.29
N TYR A 484 1.32 -27.18 -24.25
CA TYR A 484 0.54 -26.60 -23.15
C TYR A 484 -0.94 -27.01 -23.16
N GLU A 485 -1.48 -27.43 -24.31
CA GLU A 485 -2.92 -27.72 -24.47
C GLU A 485 -3.48 -28.70 -23.44
N PRO A 486 -2.88 -29.89 -23.20
CA PRO A 486 -3.43 -30.84 -22.22
C PRO A 486 -3.42 -30.29 -20.80
N HIS A 487 -2.42 -29.47 -20.44
CA HIS A 487 -2.30 -28.86 -19.13
C HIS A 487 -3.31 -27.74 -18.91
N PHE A 488 -3.56 -26.92 -19.95
CA PHE A 488 -4.61 -25.92 -19.93
C PHE A 488 -6.01 -26.54 -19.74
N GLN A 489 -6.29 -27.65 -20.43
CA GLN A 489 -7.57 -28.35 -20.26
C GLN A 489 -7.74 -28.88 -18.82
N ARG A 490 -6.67 -29.40 -18.21
CA ARG A 490 -6.70 -29.81 -16.79
C ARG A 490 -6.86 -28.61 -15.85
N TYR A 491 -6.19 -27.49 -16.10
CA TYR A 491 -6.39 -26.25 -15.33
C TYR A 491 -7.85 -25.81 -15.35
N CYS A 492 -8.51 -25.85 -16.51
CA CYS A 492 -9.93 -25.49 -16.65
C CYS A 492 -10.87 -26.39 -15.82
N GLN A 493 -10.46 -27.62 -15.50
CA GLN A 493 -11.23 -28.55 -14.67
C GLN A 493 -11.05 -28.30 -13.16
N LEU A 494 -9.99 -27.60 -12.74
CA LEU A 494 -9.68 -27.38 -11.33
C LEU A 494 -10.78 -26.59 -10.62
N TYR A 495 -11.18 -25.45 -11.17
CA TYR A 495 -12.16 -24.59 -10.50
C TYR A 495 -13.51 -25.30 -10.28
N PRO A 496 -14.16 -25.91 -11.31
CA PRO A 496 -15.42 -26.64 -11.09
C PRO A 496 -15.30 -27.78 -10.07
N ALA A 497 -14.16 -28.47 -10.03
CA ALA A 497 -13.93 -29.57 -9.09
C ALA A 497 -13.76 -29.08 -7.64
N LEU A 498 -13.15 -27.91 -7.44
CA LEU A 498 -12.81 -27.37 -6.11
C LEU A 498 -13.86 -26.38 -5.57
N ALA A 499 -14.69 -25.78 -6.43
CA ALA A 499 -15.72 -24.82 -6.04
C ALA A 499 -16.63 -25.32 -4.90
N PRO A 500 -17.14 -26.57 -4.91
CA PRO A 500 -17.94 -27.09 -3.80
C PRO A 500 -17.20 -27.05 -2.45
N VAL A 501 -15.88 -27.28 -2.46
CA VAL A 501 -15.06 -27.26 -1.24
C VAL A 501 -14.92 -25.83 -0.71
N PHE A 502 -14.69 -24.86 -1.60
CA PHE A 502 -14.56 -23.45 -1.21
C PHE A 502 -15.86 -22.89 -0.63
N HIS A 503 -17.02 -23.30 -1.17
CA HIS A 503 -18.32 -22.79 -0.74
C HIS A 503 -18.92 -23.54 0.45
N ALA A 504 -18.53 -24.80 0.70
CA ALA A 504 -19.02 -25.59 1.84
C ALA A 504 -18.63 -24.99 3.20
N ALA A 505 -17.46 -24.36 3.30
CA ALA A 505 -17.00 -23.72 4.53
C ALA A 505 -17.85 -22.51 4.97
N HIS A 506 -18.64 -21.93 4.05
CA HIS A 506 -19.51 -20.78 4.35
C HIS A 506 -20.96 -21.18 4.65
N THR A 507 -21.40 -22.37 4.24
CA THR A 507 -22.76 -22.85 4.51
C THR A 507 -22.92 -23.33 5.96
N SER A 508 -21.86 -23.86 6.58
CA SER A 508 -21.87 -24.33 7.98
C SER A 508 -21.97 -23.21 9.03
N THR A 509 -21.60 -21.97 8.67
CA THR A 509 -21.70 -20.80 9.55
C THR A 509 -23.05 -20.08 9.51
N GLN A 510 -23.97 -20.43 8.58
CA GLN A 510 -25.30 -19.80 8.49
C GLN A 510 -26.44 -20.64 9.07
N THR A 511 -26.19 -21.89 9.49
CA THR A 511 -27.20 -22.79 10.07
C THR A 511 -27.16 -22.91 11.60
N SER A 512 -26.36 -22.12 12.32
CA SER A 512 -26.24 -22.19 13.78
C SER A 512 -26.87 -21.01 14.55
N THR A 513 -27.90 -20.37 14.00
CA THR A 513 -28.71 -19.39 14.73
C THR A 513 -30.18 -19.81 14.75
N SER A 514 -30.49 -20.84 15.55
CA SER A 514 -31.85 -21.04 16.07
C SER A 514 -31.87 -21.90 17.34
N ALA A 515 -32.14 -21.21 18.47
CA ALA A 515 -32.75 -21.65 19.75
C ALA A 515 -31.87 -22.34 20.84
N PRO A 516 -32.29 -22.31 22.13
CA PRO A 516 -32.91 -21.23 22.91
C PRO A 516 -32.24 -20.99 24.29
N GLU A 517 -32.66 -19.92 24.96
CA GLU A 517 -32.32 -19.54 26.35
C GLU A 517 -32.59 -20.65 27.39
N GLN A 518 -31.66 -20.83 28.35
CA GLN A 518 -32.01 -21.08 29.76
C GLN A 518 -30.84 -20.75 30.73
N GLN A 519 -31.17 -19.80 31.62
CA GLN A 519 -30.61 -19.37 32.90
C GLN A 519 -29.46 -20.16 33.56
N GLN A 520 -28.47 -19.42 34.07
CA GLN A 520 -28.23 -19.36 35.54
C GLN A 520 -27.45 -18.10 35.95
N GLN A 521 -28.01 -17.40 36.92
CA GLN A 521 -27.44 -16.27 37.65
C GLN A 521 -26.32 -16.74 38.59
N GLN A 522 -25.27 -15.93 38.75
CA GLN A 522 -24.80 -15.55 40.09
C GLN A 522 -24.01 -14.25 40.06
N GLN A 523 -24.41 -13.36 40.96
CA GLN A 523 -23.91 -12.02 41.22
C GLN A 523 -22.50 -12.05 41.83
N GLN A 524 -21.68 -11.03 41.55
CA GLN A 524 -20.90 -10.34 42.57
C GLN A 524 -20.36 -9.00 42.03
N GLN A 525 -20.67 -7.91 42.76
CA GLN A 525 -20.15 -6.55 42.58
C GLN A 525 -18.71 -6.44 43.13
N PRO A 526 -17.84 -5.58 42.58
CA PRO A 526 -16.62 -5.18 43.27
C PRO A 526 -16.85 -3.93 44.13
N GLN A 527 -16.49 -4.04 45.41
CA GLN A 527 -16.35 -2.93 46.36
C GLN A 527 -15.11 -2.08 46.04
N GLU A 528 -15.27 -0.77 46.16
CA GLU A 528 -14.20 0.22 46.25
C GLU A 528 -13.28 -0.06 47.46
N ARG A 529 -11.96 0.04 47.25
CA ARG A 529 -10.99 0.23 48.34
C ARG A 529 -10.10 1.42 48.01
N GLN A 530 -10.29 2.49 48.78
CA GLN A 530 -9.27 3.48 49.05
C GLN A 530 -8.16 2.85 49.91
N CYS A 531 -6.91 3.20 49.64
CA CYS A 531 -5.84 3.07 50.61
C CYS A 531 -4.93 4.30 50.49
N THR A 532 -4.98 5.13 51.54
CA THR A 532 -4.03 6.19 51.85
C THR A 532 -2.75 5.57 52.40
N ASP A 533 -1.59 6.10 52.01
CA ASP A 533 -0.72 6.83 52.96
C ASP A 533 0.60 7.25 52.30
N GLU A 534 0.82 8.56 52.33
CA GLU A 534 2.13 9.18 52.24
C GLU A 534 2.94 8.85 53.50
N LYS A 535 4.20 8.42 53.33
CA LYS A 535 5.38 8.92 54.07
C LYS A 535 6.63 8.11 53.73
N SER A 536 7.49 8.70 52.90
CA SER A 536 8.95 8.72 53.09
C SER A 536 9.59 9.54 51.95
N LYS A 537 9.57 10.86 52.13
CA LYS A 537 10.53 11.75 51.46
C LYS A 537 11.80 11.81 52.32
N GLU A 538 12.91 11.91 51.59
CA GLU A 538 14.26 12.33 52.00
C GLU A 538 15.20 11.29 52.64
N ALA A 539 16.06 10.69 51.81
CA ALA A 539 17.52 10.66 52.02
C ALA A 539 18.27 10.04 50.81
N SER A 540 19.43 10.64 50.49
CA SER A 540 20.50 10.20 49.56
C SER A 540 20.38 10.59 48.07
N ARG A 541 21.09 11.68 47.71
CA ARG A 541 21.73 11.81 46.40
C ARG A 541 22.92 10.84 46.36
N GLY A 542 22.65 9.57 46.06
CA GLY A 542 23.66 8.62 45.60
C GLY A 542 23.49 8.42 44.10
N GLN A 543 24.58 8.35 43.33
CA GLN A 543 24.52 7.95 41.92
C GLN A 543 23.76 6.61 41.83
N SER A 544 22.63 6.57 41.12
CA SER A 544 21.91 5.31 40.90
C SER A 544 22.79 4.38 40.06
N VAL A 545 23.19 3.26 40.64
CA VAL A 545 23.94 2.22 39.95
C VAL A 545 23.03 1.64 38.87
N LEU A 546 23.42 1.78 37.60
CA LEU A 546 22.70 1.20 36.46
C LEU A 546 22.68 -0.32 36.58
N GLN A 547 21.56 -0.93 36.20
CA GLN A 547 21.43 -2.40 36.16
C GLN A 547 21.71 -2.92 34.75
N GLY A 548 22.15 -4.17 34.68
CA GLY A 548 22.28 -4.89 33.42
C GLY A 548 20.96 -5.58 33.12
N ILE A 549 20.40 -5.37 31.94
CA ILE A 549 19.10 -5.94 31.57
C ILE A 549 19.22 -6.67 30.24
N VAL A 550 18.65 -7.88 30.17
CA VAL A 550 18.35 -8.55 28.91
C VAL A 550 16.84 -8.50 28.70
N ALA A 551 16.39 -7.87 27.62
CA ALA A 551 14.98 -7.71 27.30
C ALA A 551 14.62 -8.59 26.09
N PRO A 552 13.95 -9.75 26.28
CA PRO A 552 13.52 -10.59 25.18
C PRO A 552 12.48 -9.86 24.32
N SER A 553 12.76 -9.68 23.02
CA SER A 553 11.79 -9.09 22.08
C SER A 553 10.82 -10.14 21.56
N ILE A 554 9.53 -9.95 21.87
CA ILE A 554 8.47 -10.88 21.48
C ILE A 554 8.19 -10.86 19.98
N LEU A 555 8.79 -9.93 19.23
CA LEU A 555 8.70 -9.90 17.77
C LEU A 555 9.18 -11.22 17.14
N ALA A 556 10.08 -11.95 17.81
CA ALA A 556 10.58 -13.25 17.37
C ALA A 556 9.86 -14.48 18.00
N ALA A 557 8.91 -14.25 18.91
CA ALA A 557 8.19 -15.30 19.62
C ALA A 557 7.22 -16.06 18.69
N ASP A 558 6.77 -17.24 19.13
CA ASP A 558 5.69 -17.96 18.46
C ASP A 558 4.32 -17.40 18.88
N PHE A 559 3.73 -16.61 18.00
CA PHE A 559 2.44 -15.94 18.24
C PHE A 559 1.26 -16.89 18.43
N SER A 560 1.35 -18.14 17.95
CA SER A 560 0.28 -19.14 18.18
C SER A 560 0.15 -19.54 19.66
N ARG A 561 1.18 -19.23 20.47
CA ARG A 561 1.29 -19.59 21.88
C ARG A 561 1.97 -18.48 22.69
N LEU A 562 1.76 -17.22 22.31
CA LEU A 562 2.49 -16.06 22.83
C LEU A 562 2.52 -15.99 24.37
N GLY A 563 1.41 -16.30 25.04
CA GLY A 563 1.35 -16.32 26.50
C GLY A 563 2.34 -17.33 27.12
N GLU A 564 2.46 -18.53 26.55
CA GLU A 564 3.42 -19.54 27.02
C GLU A 564 4.87 -19.13 26.74
N GLU A 565 5.12 -18.50 25.58
CA GLU A 565 6.45 -18.01 25.20
C GLU A 565 6.95 -16.95 26.18
N VAL A 566 6.09 -15.98 26.50
CA VAL A 566 6.41 -14.91 27.46
C VAL A 566 6.58 -15.46 28.87
N GLU A 567 5.71 -16.36 29.31
CA GLU A 567 5.86 -17.02 30.61
C GLU A 567 7.18 -17.80 30.70
N SER A 568 7.60 -18.44 29.60
CA SER A 568 8.84 -19.22 29.53
C SER A 568 10.09 -18.35 29.61
N VAL A 569 10.11 -17.15 29.01
CA VAL A 569 11.26 -16.22 29.14
C VAL A 569 11.29 -15.51 30.49
N LEU A 570 10.14 -15.33 31.15
CA LEU A 570 10.09 -14.75 32.49
C LEU A 570 10.63 -15.70 33.57
N CYS A 571 10.63 -17.02 33.36
CA CYS A 571 11.31 -18.00 34.26
C CYS A 571 10.97 -17.83 35.77
N ASN A 572 9.71 -17.50 36.12
CA ASN A 572 9.25 -17.14 37.47
C ASN A 572 9.73 -15.78 38.03
N ASN A 573 10.56 -15.03 37.28
CA ASN A 573 10.81 -13.62 37.56
C ASN A 573 9.60 -12.79 37.14
N LEU A 574 8.64 -12.66 38.06
CA LEU A 574 7.41 -11.91 37.82
C LEU A 574 7.64 -10.43 37.47
N ARG A 575 8.85 -9.89 37.67
CA ARG A 575 9.24 -8.51 37.33
C ARG A 575 10.25 -8.44 36.17
N GLY A 576 10.41 -9.51 35.41
CA GLY A 576 11.29 -9.56 34.24
C GLY A 576 10.85 -8.59 33.14
N TRP A 577 11.81 -8.18 32.31
CA TRP A 577 11.57 -7.30 31.16
C TRP A 577 11.09 -8.10 29.96
N VAL A 578 10.15 -7.54 29.21
CA VAL A 578 9.67 -8.07 27.93
C VAL A 578 9.61 -6.90 26.96
N HIS A 579 10.33 -6.99 25.85
CA HIS A 579 10.38 -5.93 24.84
C HIS A 579 9.29 -6.14 23.77
N VAL A 580 8.60 -5.06 23.42
CA VAL A 580 7.39 -5.07 22.60
C VAL A 580 7.51 -4.01 21.50
N ASP A 581 7.78 -4.47 20.29
CA ASP A 581 7.89 -3.62 19.10
C ASP A 581 6.52 -3.36 18.46
N VAL A 582 6.03 -2.13 18.54
CA VAL A 582 4.76 -1.66 17.93
C VAL A 582 5.05 -0.96 16.61
N PHE A 583 4.66 -1.59 15.51
CA PHE A 583 4.75 -1.07 14.15
C PHE A 583 3.34 -0.92 13.58
N ASP A 584 3.08 0.19 12.89
CA ASP A 584 1.76 0.60 12.38
C ASP A 584 1.66 0.63 10.86
N GLY A 585 2.66 0.12 10.14
CA GLY A 585 2.74 0.21 8.68
C GLY A 585 3.24 1.55 8.14
N SER A 586 3.69 2.45 9.01
CA SER A 586 4.29 3.73 8.62
C SER A 586 5.67 3.60 7.98
N ALA A 587 6.21 4.71 7.46
CA ALA A 587 7.53 4.72 6.84
C ALA A 587 8.64 4.37 7.86
N MET A 588 8.48 4.79 9.13
CA MET A 588 9.38 4.44 10.23
C MET A 588 9.65 2.93 10.35
N CYS A 589 8.64 2.10 10.11
CA CYS A 589 8.75 0.64 10.21
C CYS A 589 8.82 -0.05 8.84
N ASN A 590 9.20 0.67 7.78
CA ASN A 590 9.31 0.16 6.42
C ASN A 590 8.02 -0.54 5.92
N GLY A 591 6.86 0.00 6.28
CA GLY A 591 5.56 -0.55 5.87
C GLY A 591 5.14 -1.82 6.61
N ASN A 592 5.88 -2.24 7.64
CA ASN A 592 5.54 -3.44 8.41
C ASN A 592 4.51 -3.15 9.49
N LEU A 593 3.62 -4.11 9.73
CA LEU A 593 2.66 -4.10 10.82
C LEU A 593 3.00 -5.24 11.78
N THR A 594 3.04 -4.96 13.08
CA THR A 594 3.32 -5.99 14.11
C THR A 594 2.14 -6.14 15.06
N ILE A 595 2.21 -5.48 16.20
CA ILE A 595 1.32 -5.59 17.35
C ILE A 595 1.01 -4.19 17.88
N GLY A 596 -0.02 -4.09 18.72
CA GLY A 596 -0.45 -2.83 19.29
C GLY A 596 -1.08 -2.99 20.68
N PRO A 597 -1.85 -1.97 21.13
CA PRO A 597 -2.47 -1.96 22.46
C PRO A 597 -3.21 -3.24 22.88
N PRO A 598 -3.95 -3.97 21.99
CA PRO A 598 -4.62 -5.22 22.39
C PRO A 598 -3.66 -6.32 22.86
N VAL A 599 -2.48 -6.45 22.24
CA VAL A 599 -1.47 -7.44 22.65
C VAL A 599 -0.82 -7.01 23.96
N ILE A 600 -0.50 -5.73 24.12
CA ILE A 600 0.05 -5.18 25.37
C ILE A 600 -0.92 -5.42 26.53
N SER A 601 -2.22 -5.16 26.33
CA SER A 601 -3.26 -5.39 27.32
C SER A 601 -3.38 -6.87 27.69
N SER A 602 -3.30 -7.76 26.70
CA SER A 602 -3.31 -9.20 26.93
C SER A 602 -2.09 -9.67 27.73
N LEU A 603 -0.90 -9.14 27.41
CA LEU A 603 0.33 -9.43 28.15
C LEU A 603 0.30 -8.90 29.58
N ARG A 604 -0.20 -7.67 29.79
CA ARG A 604 -0.37 -7.09 31.12
C ARG A 604 -1.35 -7.90 31.96
N ALA A 605 -2.45 -8.37 31.36
CA ALA A 605 -3.42 -9.21 32.04
C ALA A 605 -2.83 -10.58 32.44
N ALA A 606 -2.05 -11.20 31.55
CA ALA A 606 -1.40 -12.48 31.82
C ALA A 606 -0.22 -12.38 32.80
N HIS A 607 0.51 -11.26 32.77
CA HIS A 607 1.72 -11.03 33.57
C HIS A 607 1.69 -9.65 34.27
N PRO A 608 0.87 -9.48 35.34
CA PRO A 608 0.61 -8.18 35.94
C PRO A 608 1.85 -7.44 36.48
N ALA A 609 2.88 -8.19 36.89
CA ALA A 609 4.10 -7.63 37.47
C ALA A 609 5.25 -7.46 36.46
N ALA A 610 5.12 -7.96 35.23
CA ALA A 610 6.19 -7.90 34.23
C ALA A 610 6.46 -6.45 33.81
N PHE A 611 7.71 -6.14 33.51
CA PHE A 611 8.08 -4.84 32.95
C PHE A 611 7.91 -4.90 31.42
N LEU A 612 6.87 -4.23 30.91
CA LEU A 612 6.57 -4.22 29.48
C LEU A 612 7.25 -3.01 28.83
N ASP A 613 8.36 -3.28 28.15
CA ASP A 613 9.16 -2.27 27.46
C ASP A 613 8.66 -2.06 26.03
N VAL A 614 7.87 -1.00 25.82
CA VAL A 614 7.17 -0.77 24.55
C VAL A 614 7.96 0.20 23.68
N HIS A 615 8.38 -0.29 22.52
CA HIS A 615 9.06 0.48 21.50
C HIS A 615 8.08 0.84 20.37
N LEU A 616 7.83 2.13 20.19
CA LEU A 616 6.96 2.69 19.15
C LEU A 616 7.81 3.09 17.93
N ALA A 617 8.00 2.17 16.99
CA ALA A 617 8.59 2.48 15.69
C ALA A 617 7.50 2.88 14.69
N VAL A 618 6.95 4.08 14.91
CA VAL A 618 5.82 4.65 14.16
C VAL A 618 6.11 6.11 13.80
N ASP A 619 5.53 6.60 12.70
CA ASP A 619 5.69 8.01 12.29
C ASP A 619 4.98 8.99 13.26
N GLU A 620 3.89 8.56 13.92
CA GLU A 620 3.06 9.40 14.80
C GLU A 620 2.88 8.79 16.21
N PRO A 621 3.93 8.74 17.05
CA PRO A 621 3.88 8.11 18.37
C PRO A 621 2.79 8.69 19.26
N CYS A 622 2.48 9.99 19.12
CA CYS A 622 1.42 10.65 19.88
C CYS A 622 0.03 10.04 19.71
N LYS A 623 -0.26 9.35 18.59
CA LYS A 623 -1.53 8.64 18.39
C LYS A 623 -1.66 7.42 19.32
N TYR A 624 -0.54 6.84 19.72
CA TYR A 624 -0.49 5.54 20.38
C TYR A 624 -0.19 5.66 21.87
N VAL A 625 0.50 6.74 22.31
CA VAL A 625 0.99 6.87 23.70
C VAL A 625 -0.09 6.62 24.77
N ASP A 626 -1.28 7.22 24.64
CA ASP A 626 -2.34 7.03 25.63
C ASP A 626 -2.85 5.59 25.64
N ALA A 627 -3.05 5.01 24.45
CA ALA A 627 -3.57 3.66 24.30
C ALA A 627 -2.56 2.60 24.79
N VAL A 628 -1.26 2.78 24.55
CA VAL A 628 -0.24 1.82 25.02
C VAL A 628 -0.01 1.93 26.52
N VAL A 629 -0.05 3.15 27.07
CA VAL A 629 0.02 3.34 28.53
C VAL A 629 -1.21 2.76 29.21
N GLN A 630 -2.42 3.01 28.69
CA GLN A 630 -3.66 2.42 29.18
C GLN A 630 -3.67 0.89 29.06
N ALA A 631 -3.07 0.35 28.00
CA ALA A 631 -2.89 -1.10 27.84
C ALA A 631 -1.89 -1.69 28.85
N GLY A 632 -1.12 -0.86 29.55
CA GLY A 632 -0.24 -1.27 30.64
C GLY A 632 1.24 -1.31 30.28
N ALA A 633 1.71 -0.47 29.34
CA ALA A 633 3.15 -0.28 29.11
C ALA A 633 3.87 0.16 30.41
N SER A 634 5.08 -0.35 30.66
CA SER A 634 5.94 0.07 31.79
C SER A 634 6.94 1.14 31.36
N SER A 635 7.45 1.04 30.13
CA SER A 635 8.15 2.10 29.42
C SER A 635 7.56 2.30 28.04
N VAL A 636 7.71 3.53 27.53
CA VAL A 636 7.41 3.88 26.14
C VAL A 636 8.63 4.56 25.55
N THR A 637 9.19 3.96 24.51
CA THR A 637 10.30 4.48 23.71
C THR A 637 9.79 4.88 22.34
N PHE A 638 10.10 6.09 21.87
CA PHE A 638 9.67 6.58 20.56
C PHE A 638 10.86 7.14 19.76
N HIS A 639 10.76 7.11 18.43
CA HIS A 639 11.82 7.59 17.54
C HIS A 639 11.93 9.10 17.50
N LEU A 640 13.15 9.63 17.63
CA LEU A 640 13.42 11.07 17.49
C LEU A 640 13.20 11.55 16.06
N GLU A 641 13.29 10.65 15.09
CA GLU A 641 13.07 10.91 13.66
C GLU A 641 11.58 11.07 13.31
N SER A 642 10.69 10.81 14.26
CA SER A 642 9.24 10.91 14.03
C SER A 642 8.88 12.32 13.52
N PRO A 643 8.23 12.41 12.34
CA PRO A 643 7.83 13.71 11.79
C PRO A 643 6.79 14.41 12.66
N SER A 644 6.01 13.66 13.45
CA SER A 644 4.96 14.22 14.31
C SER A 644 5.50 14.99 15.53
N LEU A 645 6.80 14.91 15.80
CA LEU A 645 7.42 15.69 16.87
C LEU A 645 7.56 17.17 16.49
N ARG A 646 7.60 17.52 15.20
CA ARG A 646 7.78 18.91 14.76
C ARG A 646 6.63 19.80 15.20
N GLY A 647 6.97 20.84 15.98
CA GLY A 647 6.01 21.80 16.51
C GLY A 647 4.96 21.19 17.44
N LEU A 648 5.26 20.03 18.04
CA LEU A 648 4.38 19.39 19.02
C LEU A 648 4.30 20.25 20.28
N THR A 649 3.08 20.52 20.75
CA THR A 649 2.83 21.24 22.01
C THR A 649 1.97 20.39 22.93
N LEU A 650 2.07 20.64 24.24
CA LEU A 650 1.30 19.89 25.25
C LEU A 650 -0.21 20.03 25.05
N GLU A 651 -0.68 21.20 24.59
CA GLU A 651 -2.09 21.44 24.28
C GLU A 651 -2.58 20.55 23.14
N ARG A 652 -1.78 20.40 22.07
CA ARG A 652 -2.13 19.55 20.93
C ARG A 652 -2.16 18.09 21.29
N LEU A 653 -1.19 17.67 22.09
CA LEU A 653 -1.10 16.31 22.62
C LEU A 653 -2.34 15.95 23.43
N LYS A 654 -2.73 16.81 24.38
CA LYS A 654 -3.94 16.61 25.22
C LYS A 654 -5.26 16.73 24.45
N ALA A 655 -5.27 17.49 23.36
CA ALA A 655 -6.46 17.67 22.54
C ALA A 655 -6.69 16.53 21.51
N GLY A 656 -5.86 15.48 21.52
CA GLY A 656 -5.93 14.40 20.52
C GLY A 656 -5.57 14.86 19.11
N ARG A 657 -4.92 16.02 18.95
CA ARG A 657 -4.57 16.62 17.65
C ARG A 657 -3.14 16.25 17.30
N HIS A 658 -2.96 15.04 16.80
CA HIS A 658 -1.66 14.39 16.62
C HIS A 658 -0.96 14.68 15.28
N GLY A 659 -1.65 15.27 14.30
CA GLY A 659 -1.06 15.61 12.98
C GLY A 659 -0.28 16.93 13.01
N LEU A 660 0.59 17.19 12.03
CA LEU A 660 1.40 18.42 11.84
C LEU A 660 0.54 19.71 11.84
N PRO A 661 1.07 20.87 12.29
CA PRO A 661 0.27 22.09 12.39
C PRO A 661 -0.22 22.53 11.00
N ALA A 662 -1.48 22.95 10.92
CA ALA A 662 -2.03 23.56 9.71
C ALA A 662 -1.23 24.83 9.38
N GLY A 663 -0.39 24.76 8.34
CA GLY A 663 0.50 25.83 7.90
C GLY A 663 1.99 25.48 7.85
N SER A 664 2.44 24.35 8.42
CA SER A 664 3.79 23.85 8.14
C SER A 664 3.74 23.00 6.86
N ASN A 665 4.07 23.62 5.73
CA ASN A 665 4.33 22.92 4.48
C ASN A 665 5.17 21.65 4.74
N GLY A 666 4.70 20.52 4.23
CA GLY A 666 5.46 19.28 4.15
C GLY A 666 6.63 19.39 3.17
N GLN A 667 7.54 20.33 3.42
CA GLN A 667 8.90 20.24 2.92
C GLN A 667 9.57 19.06 3.64
N GLN A 668 9.53 17.88 3.02
CA GLN A 668 10.76 17.08 2.92
C GLN A 668 11.62 17.66 1.79
N GLY A 669 11.89 18.96 1.85
CA GLY A 669 13.12 19.48 1.29
C GLY A 669 14.24 19.05 2.23
N ALA A 670 15.45 18.94 1.70
CA ALA A 670 16.64 19.21 2.49
C ALA A 670 16.55 20.65 3.03
N GLY A 671 15.68 20.87 4.02
CA GLY A 671 15.78 22.01 4.90
C GLY A 671 17.09 21.88 5.66
N ASP A 672 17.62 23.00 6.13
CA ASP A 672 18.82 23.02 6.94
C ASP A 672 18.75 21.89 7.99
N PRO A 673 19.65 20.89 7.95
CA PRO A 673 19.65 19.78 8.89
C PRO A 673 19.65 20.24 10.35
N ALA A 674 20.11 21.48 10.61
CA ALA A 674 20.08 22.08 11.94
C ALA A 674 18.67 22.51 12.41
N THR A 675 17.77 22.96 11.53
CA THR A 675 16.43 23.43 11.95
C THR A 675 15.45 22.28 12.18
N GLY A 676 15.47 21.26 11.31
CA GLY A 676 14.66 20.04 11.51
C GLY A 676 15.07 19.23 12.74
N PHE A 677 16.35 19.35 13.13
CA PHE A 677 16.89 18.78 14.36
C PHE A 677 16.30 19.45 15.62
N VAL A 678 16.37 20.79 15.72
CA VAL A 678 15.95 21.53 16.92
C VAL A 678 14.46 21.35 17.21
N ASP A 679 13.61 21.38 16.18
CA ASP A 679 12.16 21.21 16.35
C ASP A 679 11.76 19.81 16.83
N ASN A 680 12.44 18.76 16.36
CA ASN A 680 12.18 17.38 16.80
C ASN A 680 12.61 17.17 18.26
N VAL A 681 13.70 17.80 18.70
CA VAL A 681 14.15 17.75 20.11
C VAL A 681 13.14 18.44 21.02
N GLU A 682 12.60 19.60 20.63
CA GLU A 682 11.56 20.28 21.40
C GLU A 682 10.29 19.43 21.50
N GLY A 683 9.84 18.85 20.38
CA GLY A 683 8.70 17.94 20.38
C GLY A 683 8.92 16.70 21.23
N ALA A 684 10.11 16.09 21.14
CA ALA A 684 10.49 14.96 21.99
C ALA A 684 10.46 15.34 23.47
N ARG A 685 10.90 16.55 23.84
CA ARG A 685 10.82 17.05 25.22
C ARG A 685 9.38 17.14 25.70
N VAL A 686 8.47 17.68 24.88
CA VAL A 686 7.04 17.78 25.18
C VAL A 686 6.42 16.40 25.38
N LEU A 687 6.67 15.46 24.45
CA LEU A 687 6.14 14.11 24.52
C LEU A 687 6.70 13.34 25.71
N ALA A 688 7.99 13.48 25.98
CA ALA A 688 8.64 12.86 27.12
C ALA A 688 8.07 13.37 28.46
N SER A 689 7.89 14.69 28.59
CA SER A 689 7.26 15.27 29.77
C SER A 689 5.83 14.76 29.97
N TYR A 690 5.08 14.55 28.89
CA TYR A 690 3.73 14.01 28.97
C TYR A 690 3.71 12.55 29.39
N LEU A 691 4.53 11.69 28.76
CA LEU A 691 4.64 10.28 29.14
C LEU A 691 5.08 10.12 30.61
N LYS A 692 6.02 10.94 31.08
CA LYS A 692 6.39 10.99 32.52
C LYS A 692 5.21 11.36 33.41
N SER A 693 4.34 12.27 32.96
CA SER A 693 3.12 12.62 33.72
C SER A 693 2.09 11.49 33.79
N LEU A 694 2.15 10.52 32.86
CA LEU A 694 1.34 9.30 32.88
C LEU A 694 1.97 8.18 33.73
N GLY A 695 3.12 8.42 34.36
CA GLY A 695 3.75 7.48 35.29
C GLY A 695 4.51 6.33 34.64
N VAL A 696 4.82 6.41 33.33
CA VAL A 696 5.66 5.43 32.64
C VAL A 696 7.07 5.95 32.46
N ARG A 697 8.01 5.02 32.33
CA ARG A 697 9.40 5.32 31.99
C ARG A 697 9.50 5.73 30.52
N VAL A 698 10.37 6.70 30.20
CA VAL A 698 10.43 7.29 28.85
C VAL A 698 11.76 7.03 28.17
N GLY A 699 11.70 6.53 26.93
CA GLY A 699 12.86 6.36 26.07
C GLY A 699 12.77 7.15 24.77
N VAL A 700 13.93 7.45 24.19
CA VAL A 700 14.04 7.96 22.80
C VAL A 700 14.92 7.02 21.99
N ALA A 701 14.41 6.59 20.84
CA ALA A 701 15.11 5.76 19.88
C ALA A 701 15.81 6.61 18.81
N LEU A 702 16.96 6.13 18.34
CA LEU A 702 17.71 6.68 17.21
C LEU A 702 17.93 5.61 16.15
N ASN A 703 17.60 5.93 14.91
CA ASN A 703 17.93 5.13 13.73
C ASN A 703 19.46 5.02 13.53
N PRO A 704 19.94 4.01 12.76
CA PRO A 704 21.37 3.82 12.51
C PRO A 704 22.08 5.08 11.98
N ASP A 705 21.43 5.81 11.08
CA ASP A 705 22.02 6.99 10.42
C ASP A 705 21.85 8.30 11.21
N THR A 706 21.01 8.31 12.26
CA THR A 706 20.78 9.52 13.06
C THR A 706 21.92 9.77 14.04
N PRO A 707 22.58 10.94 14.04
CA PRO A 707 23.67 11.22 14.96
C PRO A 707 23.23 11.21 16.43
N GLU A 708 24.06 10.67 17.32
CA GLU A 708 23.86 10.73 18.78
C GLU A 708 23.77 12.15 19.31
N THR A 709 24.41 13.10 18.64
CA THR A 709 24.37 14.52 19.01
C THR A 709 22.94 15.04 19.12
N TRP A 710 22.00 14.37 18.45
CA TRP A 710 20.62 14.78 18.46
C TRP A 710 19.90 14.55 19.79
N VAL A 711 20.23 13.48 20.51
CA VAL A 711 19.56 13.16 21.78
C VAL A 711 20.25 13.79 22.99
N LEU A 712 21.50 14.28 22.84
CA LEU A 712 22.31 14.80 23.95
C LEU A 712 21.61 15.90 24.78
N PRO A 713 20.88 16.88 24.20
CA PRO A 713 20.15 17.87 24.99
C PRO A 713 19.14 17.23 25.95
N LEU A 714 18.42 16.20 25.49
CA LEU A 714 17.43 15.48 26.31
C LEU A 714 18.08 14.69 27.45
N ILE A 715 19.29 14.17 27.23
CA ILE A 715 20.09 13.53 28.28
C ILE A 715 20.53 14.57 29.31
N GLN A 716 21.14 15.67 28.87
CA GLN A 716 21.67 16.73 29.73
C GLN A 716 20.59 17.32 30.66
N GLU A 717 19.39 17.53 30.11
CA GLU A 717 18.22 18.06 30.81
C GLU A 717 17.52 17.02 31.70
N ALA A 718 17.87 15.73 31.60
CA ALA A 718 17.19 14.59 32.24
C ALA A 718 15.70 14.46 31.84
N SER A 719 15.38 14.84 30.60
CA SER A 719 14.02 14.76 30.04
C SER A 719 13.60 13.32 29.74
N ILE A 720 14.55 12.41 29.59
CA ILE A 720 14.34 10.99 29.25
C ILE A 720 15.11 10.07 30.20
N ASP A 721 14.70 8.80 30.27
CA ASP A 721 15.27 7.81 31.20
C ASP A 721 16.10 6.76 30.45
N LEU A 722 15.99 6.70 29.12
CA LEU A 722 16.55 5.65 28.27
C LEU A 722 16.87 6.22 26.88
N VAL A 723 17.99 5.82 26.30
CA VAL A 723 18.25 5.96 24.86
C VAL A 723 18.34 4.59 24.23
N LEU A 724 17.53 4.35 23.19
CA LEU A 724 17.56 3.13 22.39
C LEU A 724 18.35 3.42 21.10
N ALA A 725 19.52 2.80 20.96
CA ALA A 725 20.30 2.84 19.73
C ALA A 725 19.89 1.67 18.83
N MET A 726 19.21 1.96 17.71
CA MET A 726 18.91 0.96 16.70
C MET A 726 20.21 0.57 15.99
N THR A 727 20.62 -0.68 16.13
CA THR A 727 21.78 -1.25 15.43
C THR A 727 21.39 -2.05 14.19
N VAL A 728 20.13 -1.94 13.78
CA VAL A 728 19.54 -2.43 12.53
C VAL A 728 18.52 -1.39 12.07
N ASN A 729 18.09 -1.43 10.81
CA ASN A 729 17.00 -0.55 10.38
C ASN A 729 15.68 -1.02 11.01
N PRO A 730 14.85 -0.12 11.57
CA PRO A 730 13.54 -0.50 12.12
C PRO A 730 12.65 -1.19 11.08
N GLY A 731 11.74 -2.06 11.55
CA GLY A 731 10.74 -2.72 10.71
C GLY A 731 10.92 -4.25 10.53
N TRP A 732 12.13 -4.80 10.68
CA TRP A 732 12.35 -6.25 10.47
C TRP A 732 13.18 -6.90 11.58
N GLY A 733 12.68 -8.01 12.14
CA GLY A 733 13.43 -8.88 13.04
C GLY A 733 14.47 -9.74 12.31
N GLY A 734 15.55 -10.14 13.00
CA GLY A 734 16.56 -11.09 12.47
C GLY A 734 17.70 -10.49 11.64
N GLN A 735 17.77 -9.16 11.53
CA GLN A 735 18.89 -8.45 10.90
C GLN A 735 20.20 -8.60 11.70
N SER A 736 21.34 -8.52 11.00
CA SER A 736 22.67 -8.52 11.62
C SER A 736 23.02 -7.15 12.19
N LEU A 737 23.74 -7.14 13.32
CA LEU A 737 24.19 -5.90 13.99
C LEU A 737 25.05 -5.05 13.04
N ILE A 738 24.68 -3.79 12.85
CA ILE A 738 25.45 -2.77 12.12
C ILE A 738 26.57 -2.26 13.03
N GLU A 739 27.78 -2.78 12.84
CA GLU A 739 28.91 -2.58 13.75
C GLU A 739 29.29 -1.10 13.95
N SER A 740 29.16 -0.28 12.90
CA SER A 740 29.48 1.15 12.96
C SER A 740 28.63 1.94 13.95
N VAL A 741 27.43 1.44 14.29
CA VAL A 741 26.55 2.09 15.26
C VAL A 741 27.09 1.94 16.70
N LEU A 742 27.95 0.97 17.00
CA LEU A 742 28.50 0.81 18.35
C LEU A 742 29.35 2.01 18.81
N THR A 743 29.97 2.73 17.87
CA THR A 743 30.65 3.99 18.19
C THR A 743 29.69 5.04 18.74
N LYS A 744 28.44 5.06 18.27
CA LYS A 744 27.36 5.91 18.78
C LYS A 744 27.06 5.60 20.25
N VAL A 745 26.99 4.31 20.59
CA VAL A 745 26.75 3.82 21.96
C VAL A 745 27.85 4.32 22.91
N SER A 746 29.12 4.27 22.48
CA SER A 746 30.24 4.78 23.28
C SER A 746 30.14 6.27 23.52
N ARG A 747 29.84 7.05 22.49
CA ARG A 747 29.67 8.50 22.61
C ARG A 747 28.47 8.89 23.49
N LEU A 748 27.38 8.13 23.44
CA LEU A 748 26.24 8.33 24.35
C LEU A 748 26.62 8.07 25.80
N ARG A 749 27.41 7.03 26.09
CA ARG A 749 27.90 6.75 27.44
C ARG A 749 28.86 7.82 27.94
N GLU A 750 29.82 8.22 27.11
CA GLU A 750 30.75 9.31 27.41
C GLU A 750 30.02 10.62 27.70
N ALA A 751 29.02 10.98 26.88
CA ALA A 751 28.21 12.17 27.09
C ALA A 751 27.38 12.08 28.38
N SER A 752 26.81 10.91 28.70
CA SER A 752 26.10 10.67 29.97
C SER A 752 27.00 10.91 31.17
N ASP A 753 28.24 10.39 31.12
CA ASP A 753 29.23 10.56 32.18
C ASP A 753 29.66 12.03 32.31
N GLN A 754 29.88 12.70 31.17
CA GLN A 754 30.20 14.13 31.12
C GLN A 754 29.09 15.00 31.71
N PHE A 755 27.83 14.69 31.40
CA PHE A 755 26.67 15.39 31.95
C PHE A 755 26.35 14.99 33.38
N GLN A 756 27.09 14.03 33.96
CA GLN A 756 26.83 13.44 35.28
C GLN A 756 25.39 12.94 35.42
N ARG A 757 24.86 12.36 34.33
CA ARG A 757 23.53 11.77 34.26
C ARG A 757 23.65 10.26 34.24
N SER A 758 22.75 9.59 34.95
CA SER A 758 22.62 8.13 34.88
C SER A 758 21.50 7.82 33.90
N ILE A 759 21.87 7.53 32.64
CA ILE A 759 20.93 7.10 31.60
C ILE A 759 21.20 5.65 31.21
N ASP A 760 20.13 4.89 31.06
CA ASP A 760 20.23 3.56 30.47
C ASP A 760 20.43 3.70 28.96
N ILE A 761 21.34 2.89 28.41
CA ILE A 761 21.59 2.81 26.98
C ILE A 761 21.20 1.40 26.54
N GLN A 762 20.14 1.34 25.75
CA GLN A 762 19.60 0.13 25.16
C GLN A 762 20.09 -0.05 23.74
N VAL A 763 20.42 -1.27 23.38
CA VAL A 763 20.74 -1.66 22.01
C VAL A 763 19.71 -2.66 21.53
N ASP A 764 19.11 -2.35 20.39
CA ASP A 764 18.16 -3.22 19.69
C ASP A 764 18.64 -3.51 18.27
N GLY A 765 18.47 -4.75 17.83
CA GLY A 765 18.99 -5.29 16.57
C GLY A 765 20.22 -6.19 16.71
N GLY A 766 20.18 -7.39 16.14
CA GLY A 766 21.37 -8.25 15.98
C GLY A 766 22.08 -8.72 17.27
N ILE A 767 21.43 -8.61 18.43
CA ILE A 767 22.01 -9.08 19.71
C ILE A 767 21.90 -10.60 19.88
N SER A 768 23.03 -11.21 20.22
CA SER A 768 23.22 -12.63 20.50
C SER A 768 24.32 -12.82 21.54
N SER A 769 24.57 -14.05 21.98
CA SER A 769 25.69 -14.38 22.87
C SER A 769 27.07 -13.98 22.31
N THR A 770 27.19 -13.83 20.98
CA THR A 770 28.45 -13.43 20.33
C THR A 770 28.60 -11.92 20.16
N THR A 771 27.49 -11.19 20.05
CA THR A 771 27.47 -9.76 19.76
C THR A 771 27.25 -8.90 21.00
N ALA A 772 26.65 -9.45 22.06
CA ALA A 772 26.38 -8.78 23.34
C ALA A 772 27.63 -8.16 23.97
N SER A 773 28.77 -8.87 23.93
CA SER A 773 30.03 -8.39 24.51
C SER A 773 30.50 -7.07 23.90
N ARG A 774 30.29 -6.89 22.59
CA ARG A 774 30.70 -5.67 21.86
C ARG A 774 29.77 -4.50 22.19
N ALA A 775 28.45 -4.74 22.28
CA ALA A 775 27.48 -3.74 22.71
C ALA A 775 27.77 -3.26 24.15
N VAL A 776 28.02 -4.18 25.07
CA VAL A 776 28.35 -3.87 26.48
C VAL A 776 29.70 -3.17 26.61
N ALA A 777 30.72 -3.63 25.86
CA ALA A 777 32.02 -2.96 25.82
C ALA A 777 31.88 -1.50 25.37
N SER A 778 30.95 -1.24 24.45
CA SER A 778 30.64 0.09 23.92
C SER A 778 29.78 0.95 24.85
N GLY A 779 29.31 0.45 25.98
CA GLY A 779 28.61 1.25 27.00
C GLY A 779 27.11 0.96 27.15
N ALA A 780 26.57 -0.01 26.41
CA ALA A 780 25.20 -0.48 26.58
C ALA A 780 25.03 -1.27 27.87
N ASN A 781 23.88 -1.10 28.51
CA ASN A 781 23.52 -1.84 29.72
C ASN A 781 22.14 -2.50 29.64
N ILE A 782 21.35 -2.21 28.60
CA ILE A 782 20.14 -2.94 28.25
C ILE A 782 20.32 -3.57 26.86
N LEU A 783 20.04 -4.86 26.75
CA LEU A 783 20.24 -5.64 25.53
C LEU A 783 18.91 -6.24 25.06
N VAL A 784 18.38 -5.79 23.92
CA VAL A 784 17.16 -6.35 23.33
C VAL A 784 17.53 -7.54 22.44
N ALA A 785 16.96 -8.71 22.73
CA ALA A 785 17.26 -9.94 22.00
C ALA A 785 16.00 -10.73 21.65
N GLY A 786 15.66 -10.81 20.36
CA GLY A 786 14.53 -11.63 19.88
C GLY A 786 14.99 -13.03 19.46
N SER A 787 15.45 -13.15 18.22
CA SER A 787 15.73 -14.44 17.57
C SER A 787 16.76 -15.30 18.31
N ALA A 788 17.74 -14.69 18.98
CA ALA A 788 18.75 -15.42 19.75
C ALA A 788 18.17 -16.19 20.96
N ILE A 789 17.01 -15.77 21.45
CA ILE A 789 16.28 -16.41 22.54
C ILE A 789 15.20 -17.33 21.95
N PHE A 790 14.20 -16.76 21.27
CA PHE A 790 12.98 -17.48 20.86
C PHE A 790 13.22 -18.55 19.79
N SER A 791 14.22 -18.40 18.91
CA SER A 791 14.48 -19.40 17.87
C SER A 791 15.03 -20.72 18.42
N ARG A 792 15.68 -20.69 19.60
CA ARG A 792 16.27 -21.89 20.22
C ARG A 792 15.23 -22.82 20.85
N GLY A 793 14.05 -22.29 21.20
CA GLY A 793 12.97 -23.05 21.83
C GLY A 793 11.96 -23.67 20.86
N ARG A 794 11.99 -23.32 19.56
CA ARG A 794 10.99 -23.78 18.57
C ARG A 794 10.94 -25.31 18.38
N ALA A 795 12.04 -26.00 18.64
CA ALA A 795 12.11 -27.46 18.56
C ALA A 795 11.91 -28.17 19.91
N ALA A 796 11.73 -27.42 21.01
CA ALA A 796 11.63 -27.99 22.35
C ALA A 796 10.21 -28.57 22.59
N PRO A 797 10.12 -29.83 23.06
CA PRO A 797 8.86 -30.59 23.07
C PRO A 797 7.86 -30.15 24.16
N SER A 798 8.31 -29.37 25.16
CA SER A 798 7.47 -28.91 26.27
C SER A 798 7.80 -27.48 26.68
N LYS A 799 6.88 -26.86 27.44
CA LYS A 799 7.04 -25.52 28.01
C LYS A 799 8.26 -25.44 28.94
N ASP A 800 8.48 -26.44 29.79
CA ASP A 800 9.62 -26.48 30.71
C ASP A 800 10.96 -26.58 29.94
N ALA A 801 11.00 -27.39 28.87
CA ALA A 801 12.18 -27.49 28.02
C ALA A 801 12.48 -26.17 27.29
N ARG A 802 11.43 -25.43 26.87
CA ARG A 802 11.57 -24.06 26.33
C ARG A 802 12.13 -23.11 27.36
N ALA A 803 11.56 -23.09 28.58
CA ALA A 803 12.01 -22.21 29.66
C ALA A 803 13.50 -22.42 29.98
N VAL A 804 13.97 -23.67 30.07
CA VAL A 804 15.40 -23.97 30.27
C VAL A 804 16.26 -23.47 29.11
N SER A 805 15.82 -23.69 27.87
CA SER A 805 16.53 -23.21 26.68
C SER A 805 16.64 -21.67 26.66
N TYR A 806 15.54 -20.98 26.97
CA TYR A 806 15.50 -19.51 27.02
C TYR A 806 16.35 -18.97 28.16
N ALA A 807 16.27 -19.54 29.36
CA ALA A 807 17.11 -19.17 30.49
C ALA A 807 18.61 -19.28 30.16
N ASN A 808 19.03 -20.36 29.48
CA ASN A 808 20.40 -20.54 29.04
C ASN A 808 20.84 -19.49 28.01
N ALA A 809 19.96 -19.16 27.05
CA ALA A 809 20.23 -18.13 26.05
C ALA A 809 20.34 -16.73 26.69
N ILE A 810 19.42 -16.39 27.58
CA ILE A 810 19.43 -15.14 28.35
C ILE A 810 20.71 -15.04 29.19
N SER A 811 21.08 -16.11 29.90
CA SER A 811 22.29 -16.15 30.73
C SER A 811 23.55 -15.91 29.89
N ALA A 812 23.64 -16.50 28.69
CA ALA A 812 24.77 -16.29 27.78
C ALA A 812 24.83 -14.86 27.23
N ILE A 813 23.69 -14.21 27.01
CA ILE A 813 23.62 -12.80 26.58
C ILE A 813 23.93 -11.85 27.75
N ALA A 814 23.57 -12.24 28.97
CA ALA A 814 23.79 -11.49 30.20
C ALA A 814 25.24 -11.51 30.69
N GLU A 815 26.00 -12.57 30.39
CA GLU A 815 27.37 -12.75 30.88
C GLU A 815 28.29 -11.52 30.70
N PRO A 816 28.29 -10.81 29.54
CA PRO A 816 29.10 -9.61 29.38
C PRO A 816 28.68 -8.45 30.29
N LEU A 817 27.39 -8.30 30.61
CA LEU A 817 26.89 -7.28 31.54
C LEU A 817 27.45 -7.52 32.95
N SER A 818 27.40 -8.77 33.42
CA SER A 818 27.98 -9.15 34.71
C SER A 818 29.50 -8.92 34.74
N LYS A 819 30.21 -9.28 33.66
CA LYS A 819 31.66 -9.04 33.54
C LYS A 819 32.03 -7.56 33.54
N LYS A 820 31.15 -6.70 33.02
CA LYS A 820 31.32 -5.24 33.04
C LYS A 820 31.01 -4.62 34.42
N GLY A 821 30.46 -5.41 35.35
CA GLY A 821 30.18 -5.01 36.73
C GLY A 821 28.74 -4.58 37.00
N TYR A 822 27.81 -4.79 36.05
CA TYR A 822 26.40 -4.51 36.27
C TYR A 822 25.75 -5.58 37.16
N ALA A 823 24.87 -5.16 38.07
CA ALA A 823 23.92 -6.06 38.70
C ALA A 823 22.85 -6.43 37.67
N VAL A 824 22.78 -7.70 37.26
CA VAL A 824 21.93 -8.15 36.15
C VAL A 824 20.55 -8.57 36.66
N GLN A 825 19.49 -8.07 36.01
CA GLN A 825 18.08 -8.37 36.28
C GLN A 825 17.50 -9.35 35.27
#